data_AF-A0A845HR81-F1
#
_entry.id   AF-A0A845HR81-F1
#
_cell.length_a   1.000
_cell.length_b   1.000
_cell.length_c   1.000
_cell.angle_alpha   90.00
_cell.angle_beta   90.00
_cell.angle_gamma   90.00
#
_symmetry.space_group_name_H-M   'P 1'
#
loop_
_entity.id
_entity.type
_entity.pdbx_description
1 polymer ?
#
loop_
_entity_poly.entity_id
_entity_poly.type
_entity_poly.pdbx_seq_one_letter_code
_entity_poly.pdbx_strand_id
1 'polypeptide(L)'
;KTAQAAVLGSGQLAALTSAQAGVLNSAQVAALSSDALTGLRSAALGALSTAALAGLSGDDLGALGSAQMAGLTTAQVASLRSAQIDGLGTQQVAAFNSAQIHALASQQLARLSVDDVAAIRSANLTALSTSALAGLTAAQMTVLGNDPQLVSLLSTAQIAALRSTALQGLSAAQAVALTTAQVATLSSAQLGGMQLTVVAALETADVAALKTSAIAGLKTQQLLALTAGQLGALNTAQVAALNSTQLSILNAGQVAALTTADLAAINPLLFNAVAREANLLANLSIAQLRALTTAQFAALGSSTMSQIQAGALGMLTTAGIAALSTAAIGALSNDQLLALDTAQIAALTVAQVAALRPSAADTDQFTSNQIVALSSAQLGALSTAMIADLTGANLAAIETRDIRGLSTRQIVALTPTQMQAMLPGQLSALSTTQTHAMNSAQYNGLDVTQRAAFSEAQKTAMPFVTPLVLDLDGNGVTTLGLEAGVRFDLAASGQQRATGWVGHGDGLLALDRNHNGVIDDGSELFGSATRLAGGGTADNGYQALAELDSNHDGVVNALDAGYGELRVWVDANADGVSQAGELKTLADLRITSLNLDVQRGGAVDHGNIVGLTSSYTTADGQRHAAADVWFQQGVSAQVSGLAQALSAFGAEARQPPAGLSLGQPQA
;
A
#
# COMPACT_ATOMS: atom_id res chain seq x y z
N LYS A 1 -48.12 -64.15 -45.21
CA LYS A 1 -46.77 -63.54 -45.36
C LYS A 1 -45.93 -63.66 -44.08
N THR A 2 -46.34 -63.14 -42.91
CA THR A 2 -45.58 -63.31 -41.66
C THR A 2 -45.44 -64.77 -41.21
N ALA A 3 -46.54 -65.53 -41.17
CA ALA A 3 -46.50 -66.98 -40.87
C ALA A 3 -45.70 -67.81 -41.89
N GLN A 4 -45.56 -67.32 -43.14
CA GLN A 4 -44.73 -67.97 -44.16
C GLN A 4 -43.25 -67.68 -43.94
N ALA A 5 -42.90 -66.51 -43.40
CA ALA A 5 -41.53 -66.22 -42.99
C ALA A 5 -41.11 -67.15 -41.84
N ALA A 6 -41.99 -67.38 -40.86
CA ALA A 6 -41.69 -68.19 -39.67
C ALA A 6 -41.28 -69.65 -39.93
N VAL A 7 -41.61 -70.21 -41.10
CA VAL A 7 -41.26 -71.58 -41.48
C VAL A 7 -40.01 -71.66 -42.37
N LEU A 8 -39.37 -70.54 -42.69
CA LEU A 8 -38.14 -70.52 -43.48
C LEU A 8 -36.96 -71.03 -42.65
N GLY A 9 -36.22 -72.01 -43.17
CA GLY A 9 -34.98 -72.50 -42.59
C GLY A 9 -33.73 -71.74 -43.06
N SER A 10 -32.59 -71.98 -42.41
CA SER A 10 -31.31 -71.33 -42.72
C SER A 10 -30.87 -71.51 -44.18
N GLY A 11 -31.01 -72.70 -44.75
CA GLY A 11 -30.69 -72.96 -46.16
C GLY A 11 -31.56 -72.17 -47.15
N GLN A 12 -32.83 -71.92 -46.81
CA GLN A 12 -33.73 -71.13 -47.65
C GLN A 12 -33.41 -69.64 -47.58
N LEU A 13 -33.07 -69.12 -46.39
CA LEU A 13 -32.59 -67.75 -46.22
C LEU A 13 -31.24 -67.53 -46.92
N ALA A 14 -30.36 -68.54 -46.92
CA ALA A 14 -29.09 -68.50 -47.65
C ALA A 14 -29.26 -68.38 -49.17
N ALA A 15 -30.38 -68.88 -49.72
CA ALA A 15 -30.68 -68.83 -51.14
C ALA A 15 -31.33 -67.50 -51.59
N LEU A 16 -31.75 -66.63 -50.65
CA LEU A 16 -32.35 -65.35 -50.99
C LEU A 16 -31.36 -64.41 -51.69
N THR A 17 -31.84 -63.73 -52.72
CA THR A 17 -31.13 -62.60 -53.32
C THR A 17 -31.27 -61.34 -52.44
N SER A 18 -30.36 -60.38 -52.57
CA SER A 18 -30.47 -59.08 -51.88
C SER A 18 -31.81 -58.38 -52.15
N ALA A 19 -32.33 -58.46 -53.38
CA ALA A 19 -33.63 -57.88 -53.71
C ALA A 19 -34.79 -58.57 -52.96
N GLN A 20 -34.73 -59.89 -52.81
CA GLN A 20 -35.75 -60.66 -52.07
C GLN A 20 -35.67 -60.42 -50.57
N ALA A 21 -34.46 -60.28 -50.01
CA ALA A 21 -34.29 -59.91 -48.61
C ALA A 21 -34.79 -58.47 -48.36
N GLY A 22 -34.49 -57.53 -49.26
CA GLY A 22 -34.83 -56.12 -49.09
C GLY A 22 -36.33 -55.79 -49.06
N VAL A 23 -37.20 -56.69 -49.54
CA VAL A 23 -38.66 -56.52 -49.44
C VAL A 23 -39.27 -57.06 -48.14
N LEU A 24 -38.47 -57.67 -47.25
CA LEU A 24 -38.94 -58.12 -45.94
C LEU A 24 -39.23 -56.91 -45.04
N ASN A 25 -40.33 -56.97 -44.28
CA ASN A 25 -40.66 -55.98 -43.26
C ASN A 25 -40.29 -56.46 -41.84
N SER A 26 -40.41 -55.57 -40.85
CA SER A 26 -40.07 -55.85 -39.45
C SER A 26 -40.78 -57.07 -38.88
N ALA A 27 -42.08 -57.23 -39.16
CA ALA A 27 -42.86 -58.35 -38.65
C ALA A 27 -42.42 -59.69 -39.27
N GLN A 28 -42.04 -59.70 -40.55
CA GLN A 28 -41.53 -60.89 -41.23
C GLN A 28 -40.15 -61.28 -40.71
N VAL A 29 -39.27 -60.30 -40.49
CA VAL A 29 -37.94 -60.53 -39.91
C VAL A 29 -38.06 -61.04 -38.47
N ALA A 30 -38.91 -60.44 -37.65
CA ALA A 30 -39.16 -60.85 -36.27
C ALA A 30 -39.78 -62.25 -36.14
N ALA A 31 -40.38 -62.78 -37.20
CA ALA A 31 -40.98 -64.11 -37.20
C ALA A 31 -39.98 -65.23 -37.53
N LEU A 32 -38.78 -64.89 -38.04
CA LEU A 32 -37.72 -65.87 -38.35
C LEU A 32 -37.11 -66.41 -37.04
N SER A 33 -36.74 -67.69 -37.02
CA SER A 33 -35.97 -68.22 -35.88
C SER A 33 -34.52 -67.74 -35.95
N SER A 34 -33.86 -67.64 -34.79
CA SER A 34 -32.44 -67.26 -34.70
C SER A 34 -31.54 -68.21 -35.52
N ASP A 35 -31.83 -69.52 -35.50
CA ASP A 35 -31.15 -70.51 -36.36
C ASP A 35 -31.31 -70.20 -37.85
N ALA A 36 -32.52 -69.81 -38.27
CA ALA A 36 -32.77 -69.47 -39.66
C ALA A 36 -31.98 -68.21 -40.07
N LEU A 37 -31.93 -67.20 -39.20
CA LEU A 37 -31.21 -65.95 -39.43
C LEU A 37 -29.70 -66.17 -39.64
N THR A 38 -29.08 -67.19 -39.02
CA THR A 38 -27.68 -67.55 -39.29
C THR A 38 -27.42 -67.97 -40.75
N GLY A 39 -28.46 -68.35 -41.50
CA GLY A 39 -28.36 -68.67 -42.92
C GLY A 39 -28.31 -67.45 -43.84
N LEU A 40 -28.68 -66.25 -43.36
CA LEU A 40 -28.74 -65.05 -44.18
C LEU A 40 -27.31 -64.60 -44.58
N ARG A 41 -27.04 -64.49 -45.87
CA ARG A 41 -25.72 -64.02 -46.36
C ARG A 41 -25.54 -62.52 -46.09
N SER A 42 -24.29 -62.07 -45.95
CA SER A 42 -23.94 -60.67 -45.68
C SER A 42 -24.59 -59.66 -46.65
N ALA A 43 -24.63 -59.98 -47.94
CA ALA A 43 -25.27 -59.13 -48.96
C ALA A 43 -26.81 -59.07 -48.84
N ALA A 44 -27.45 -60.11 -48.32
CA ALA A 44 -28.89 -60.13 -48.07
C ALA A 44 -29.22 -59.37 -46.77
N LEU A 45 -28.38 -59.52 -45.74
CA LEU A 45 -28.49 -58.73 -44.51
C LEU A 45 -28.33 -57.23 -44.78
N GLY A 46 -27.32 -56.83 -45.55
CA GLY A 46 -27.09 -55.44 -45.95
C GLY A 46 -28.22 -54.85 -46.82
N ALA A 47 -29.05 -55.68 -47.45
CA ALA A 47 -30.19 -55.25 -48.24
C ALA A 47 -31.46 -55.02 -47.42
N LEU A 48 -31.52 -55.48 -46.16
CA LEU A 48 -32.67 -55.22 -45.28
C LEU A 48 -32.81 -53.71 -45.03
N SER A 49 -34.04 -53.20 -45.04
CA SER A 49 -34.29 -51.83 -44.58
C SER A 49 -33.99 -51.69 -43.08
N THR A 50 -33.68 -50.48 -42.61
CA THR A 50 -33.53 -50.19 -41.17
C THR A 50 -34.81 -50.51 -40.39
N ALA A 51 -35.98 -50.35 -41.03
CA ALA A 51 -37.26 -50.75 -40.46
C ALA A 51 -37.36 -52.27 -40.30
N ALA A 52 -36.91 -53.05 -41.30
CA ALA A 52 -36.90 -54.51 -41.22
C ALA A 52 -35.92 -55.02 -40.16
N LEU A 53 -34.72 -54.41 -40.10
CA LEU A 53 -33.70 -54.72 -39.09
C LEU A 53 -34.21 -54.50 -37.67
N ALA A 54 -35.10 -53.52 -37.45
CA ALA A 54 -35.73 -53.28 -36.15
C ALA A 54 -36.64 -54.44 -35.67
N GLY A 55 -36.94 -55.41 -36.53
CA GLY A 55 -37.62 -56.65 -36.16
C GLY A 55 -36.70 -57.70 -35.50
N LEU A 56 -35.38 -57.57 -35.62
CA LEU A 56 -34.42 -58.48 -34.97
C LEU A 56 -34.37 -58.22 -33.46
N SER A 57 -34.41 -59.29 -32.68
CA SER A 57 -34.13 -59.25 -31.24
C SER A 57 -32.64 -59.09 -30.95
N GLY A 58 -32.29 -58.87 -29.68
CA GLY A 58 -30.89 -58.90 -29.24
C GLY A 58 -30.25 -60.28 -29.45
N ASP A 59 -30.96 -61.35 -29.10
CA ASP A 59 -30.50 -62.73 -29.26
C ASP A 59 -30.22 -63.08 -30.72
N ASP A 60 -31.04 -62.57 -31.64
CA ASP A 60 -30.85 -62.76 -33.08
C ASP A 60 -29.55 -62.13 -33.58
N LEU A 61 -29.20 -60.94 -33.08
CA LEU A 61 -27.94 -60.27 -33.41
C LEU A 61 -26.75 -60.97 -32.76
N GLY A 62 -26.90 -61.47 -31.54
CA GLY A 62 -25.89 -62.27 -30.84
C GLY A 62 -25.58 -63.62 -31.50
N ALA A 63 -26.52 -64.16 -32.29
CA ALA A 63 -26.32 -65.39 -33.05
C ALA A 63 -25.60 -65.18 -34.41
N LEU A 64 -25.45 -63.94 -34.89
CA LEU A 64 -24.79 -63.67 -36.17
C LEU A 64 -23.28 -63.85 -36.12
N GLY A 65 -22.71 -64.40 -37.19
CA GLY A 65 -21.28 -64.57 -37.38
C GLY A 65 -20.59 -63.31 -37.93
N SER A 66 -19.26 -63.28 -37.88
CA SER A 66 -18.45 -62.11 -38.26
C SER A 66 -18.67 -61.61 -39.69
N ALA A 67 -18.87 -62.53 -40.66
CA ALA A 67 -19.15 -62.16 -42.05
C ALA A 67 -20.50 -61.44 -42.20
N GLN A 68 -21.50 -61.83 -41.41
CA GLN A 68 -22.82 -61.17 -41.38
C GLN A 68 -22.72 -59.81 -40.73
N MET A 69 -22.02 -59.71 -39.59
CA MET A 69 -21.77 -58.44 -38.92
C MET A 69 -21.08 -57.43 -39.84
N ALA A 70 -20.05 -57.87 -40.59
CA ALA A 70 -19.37 -57.04 -41.59
C ALA A 70 -20.26 -56.63 -42.79
N GLY A 71 -21.37 -57.34 -43.02
CA GLY A 71 -22.35 -57.08 -44.08
C GLY A 71 -23.37 -55.99 -43.75
N LEU A 72 -23.49 -55.58 -42.47
CA LEU A 72 -24.38 -54.48 -42.08
C LEU A 72 -23.90 -53.15 -42.67
N THR A 73 -24.84 -52.36 -43.19
CA THR A 73 -24.54 -51.00 -43.66
C THR A 73 -24.39 -50.05 -42.48
N THR A 74 -23.74 -48.90 -42.69
CA THR A 74 -23.61 -47.84 -41.68
C THR A 74 -24.97 -47.28 -41.25
N ALA A 75 -25.93 -47.17 -42.18
CA ALA A 75 -27.30 -46.76 -41.88
C ALA A 75 -28.03 -47.79 -40.98
N GLN A 76 -27.78 -49.08 -41.20
CA GLN A 76 -28.30 -50.14 -40.35
C GLN A 76 -27.69 -50.09 -38.95
N VAL A 77 -26.37 -49.96 -38.82
CA VAL A 77 -25.68 -49.84 -37.53
C VAL A 77 -26.20 -48.61 -36.76
N ALA A 78 -26.29 -47.45 -37.39
CA ALA A 78 -26.82 -46.23 -36.77
C ALA A 78 -28.30 -46.35 -36.35
N SER A 79 -29.06 -47.30 -36.91
CA SER A 79 -30.48 -47.53 -36.59
C SER A 79 -30.74 -48.52 -35.45
N LEU A 80 -29.70 -49.22 -34.97
CA LEU A 80 -29.83 -50.21 -33.90
C LEU A 80 -30.34 -49.57 -32.60
N ARG A 81 -31.35 -50.20 -32.00
CA ARG A 81 -31.99 -49.74 -30.76
C ARG A 81 -31.34 -50.37 -29.54
N SER A 82 -31.70 -49.87 -28.35
CA SER A 82 -31.16 -50.35 -27.06
C SER A 82 -31.17 -51.87 -26.91
N ALA A 83 -32.31 -52.54 -27.09
CA ALA A 83 -32.40 -53.99 -26.95
C ALA A 83 -31.50 -54.77 -27.95
N GLN A 84 -31.23 -54.19 -29.11
CA GLN A 84 -30.38 -54.79 -30.14
C GLN A 84 -28.90 -54.62 -29.81
N ILE A 85 -28.53 -53.44 -29.28
CA ILE A 85 -27.17 -53.20 -28.79
C ILE A 85 -26.85 -54.09 -27.59
N ASP A 86 -27.82 -54.33 -26.69
CA ASP A 86 -27.63 -55.23 -25.53
C ASP A 86 -27.37 -56.69 -25.93
N GLY A 87 -27.88 -57.10 -27.09
CA GLY A 87 -27.67 -58.44 -27.62
C GLY A 87 -26.36 -58.61 -28.39
N LEU A 88 -25.62 -57.53 -28.66
CA LEU A 88 -24.31 -57.65 -29.29
C LEU A 88 -23.31 -58.21 -28.28
N GLY A 89 -22.72 -59.36 -28.60
CA GLY A 89 -21.59 -59.88 -27.85
C GLY A 89 -20.27 -59.25 -28.32
N THR A 90 -19.23 -59.50 -27.54
CA THR A 90 -17.86 -58.99 -27.78
C THR A 90 -17.30 -59.44 -29.13
N GLN A 91 -17.66 -60.65 -29.58
CA GLN A 91 -17.26 -61.16 -30.91
C GLN A 91 -17.93 -60.39 -32.05
N GLN A 92 -19.19 -60.00 -31.89
CA GLN A 92 -19.91 -59.22 -32.90
C GLN A 92 -19.34 -57.81 -33.01
N VAL A 93 -19.06 -57.16 -31.88
CA VAL A 93 -18.45 -55.82 -31.86
C VAL A 93 -17.04 -55.85 -32.46
N ALA A 94 -16.24 -56.88 -32.16
CA ALA A 94 -14.92 -57.08 -32.76
C ALA A 94 -14.95 -57.34 -34.28
N ALA A 95 -16.09 -57.77 -34.83
CA ALA A 95 -16.28 -58.02 -36.26
C ALA A 95 -16.67 -56.76 -37.05
N PHE A 96 -17.01 -55.65 -36.38
CA PHE A 96 -17.29 -54.39 -37.07
C PHE A 96 -16.04 -53.82 -37.75
N ASN A 97 -16.23 -53.32 -38.96
CA ASN A 97 -15.21 -52.54 -39.67
C ASN A 97 -15.24 -51.06 -39.24
N SER A 98 -14.23 -50.30 -39.66
CA SER A 98 -14.06 -48.89 -39.30
C SER A 98 -15.26 -48.01 -39.69
N ALA A 99 -15.90 -48.25 -40.84
CA ALA A 99 -17.08 -47.49 -41.26
C ALA A 99 -18.30 -47.75 -40.37
N GLN A 100 -18.48 -49.01 -39.95
CA GLN A 100 -19.55 -49.40 -39.03
C GLN A 100 -19.32 -48.82 -37.63
N ILE A 101 -18.09 -48.88 -37.13
CA ILE A 101 -17.71 -48.23 -35.86
C ILE A 101 -17.93 -46.71 -35.91
N HIS A 102 -17.58 -46.07 -37.03
CA HIS A 102 -17.82 -44.64 -37.22
C HIS A 102 -19.30 -44.27 -37.18
N ALA A 103 -20.18 -45.18 -37.65
CA ALA A 103 -21.62 -44.99 -37.70
C ALA A 103 -22.32 -45.13 -36.35
N LEU A 104 -21.64 -45.61 -35.31
CA LEU A 104 -22.21 -45.71 -33.96
C LEU A 104 -22.57 -44.31 -33.43
N ALA A 105 -23.79 -44.19 -32.89
CA ALA A 105 -24.23 -43.01 -32.18
C ALA A 105 -23.78 -43.01 -30.72
N SER A 106 -23.76 -41.84 -30.08
CA SER A 106 -23.35 -41.69 -28.67
C SER A 106 -24.13 -42.61 -27.72
N GLN A 107 -25.44 -42.78 -27.96
CA GLN A 107 -26.32 -43.61 -27.15
C GLN A 107 -26.04 -45.11 -27.32
N GLN A 108 -25.56 -45.52 -28.49
CA GLN A 108 -25.21 -46.91 -28.77
C GLN A 108 -23.87 -47.24 -28.10
N LEU A 109 -22.86 -46.39 -28.29
CA LEU A 109 -21.55 -46.57 -27.66
C LEU A 109 -21.64 -46.59 -26.14
N ALA A 110 -22.45 -45.70 -25.54
CA ALA A 110 -22.66 -45.65 -24.09
C ALA A 110 -23.24 -46.94 -23.48
N ARG A 111 -23.89 -47.78 -24.30
CA ARG A 111 -24.57 -49.00 -23.85
C ARG A 111 -23.78 -50.28 -24.10
N LEU A 112 -22.72 -50.22 -24.91
CA LEU A 112 -21.79 -51.34 -25.03
C LEU A 112 -21.17 -51.65 -23.66
N SER A 113 -20.98 -52.93 -23.34
CA SER A 113 -20.28 -53.31 -22.12
C SER A 113 -18.80 -52.86 -22.18
N VAL A 114 -18.14 -52.85 -21.03
CA VAL A 114 -16.70 -52.53 -20.99
C VAL A 114 -15.86 -53.54 -21.77
N ASP A 115 -16.27 -54.81 -21.82
CA ASP A 115 -15.61 -55.86 -22.59
C ASP A 115 -15.79 -55.67 -24.09
N ASP A 116 -16.99 -55.23 -24.52
CA ASP A 116 -17.25 -54.92 -25.92
C ASP A 116 -16.42 -53.75 -26.41
N VAL A 117 -16.28 -52.70 -25.59
CA VAL A 117 -15.43 -51.54 -25.90
C VAL A 117 -13.96 -51.95 -25.92
N ALA A 118 -13.51 -52.83 -25.03
CA ALA A 118 -12.14 -53.36 -25.03
C ALA A 118 -11.81 -54.14 -26.33
N ALA A 119 -12.80 -54.78 -26.92
CA ALA A 119 -12.65 -55.53 -28.17
C ALA A 119 -12.59 -54.66 -29.43
N ILE A 120 -12.87 -53.35 -29.31
CA ILE A 120 -12.63 -52.38 -30.39
C ILE A 120 -11.11 -52.25 -30.57
N ARG A 121 -10.57 -52.93 -31.58
CA ARG A 121 -9.13 -52.92 -31.90
C ARG A 121 -8.62 -51.50 -32.17
N SER A 122 -7.31 -51.28 -31.98
CA SER A 122 -6.64 -49.98 -32.16
C SER A 122 -6.93 -49.27 -33.49
N ALA A 123 -7.02 -50.01 -34.61
CA ALA A 123 -7.37 -49.43 -35.92
C ALA A 123 -8.82 -48.90 -36.02
N ASN A 124 -9.73 -49.40 -35.18
CA ASN A 124 -11.12 -48.96 -35.13
C ASN A 124 -11.35 -47.82 -34.13
N LEU A 125 -10.45 -47.62 -33.16
CA LEU A 125 -10.54 -46.50 -32.21
C LEU A 125 -10.39 -45.14 -32.89
N THR A 126 -9.49 -45.03 -33.86
CA THR A 126 -9.34 -43.80 -34.66
C THR A 126 -10.53 -43.57 -35.59
N ALA A 127 -11.33 -44.59 -35.88
CA ALA A 127 -12.54 -44.49 -36.69
C ALA A 127 -13.76 -43.98 -35.92
N LEU A 128 -13.73 -43.96 -34.57
CA LEU A 128 -14.84 -43.45 -33.76
C LEU A 128 -15.15 -42.00 -34.10
N SER A 129 -16.42 -41.69 -34.37
CA SER A 129 -16.85 -40.32 -34.62
C SER A 129 -16.80 -39.49 -33.32
N THR A 130 -16.66 -38.17 -33.46
CA THR A 130 -16.75 -37.24 -32.31
C THR A 130 -18.10 -37.33 -31.60
N SER A 131 -19.18 -37.59 -32.36
CA SER A 131 -20.50 -37.87 -31.81
C SER A 131 -20.51 -39.14 -30.96
N ALA A 132 -19.94 -40.23 -31.45
CA ALA A 132 -19.86 -41.49 -30.70
C ALA A 132 -19.10 -41.29 -29.38
N LEU A 133 -17.93 -40.65 -29.43
CA LEU A 133 -17.07 -40.38 -28.26
C LEU A 133 -17.75 -39.54 -27.17
N ALA A 134 -18.69 -38.67 -27.53
CA ALA A 134 -19.48 -37.94 -26.55
C ALA A 134 -20.34 -38.88 -25.65
N GLY A 135 -20.61 -40.11 -26.10
CA GLY A 135 -21.32 -41.14 -25.34
C GLY A 135 -20.46 -42.01 -24.44
N LEU A 136 -19.12 -41.92 -24.54
CA LEU A 136 -18.22 -42.76 -23.76
C LEU A 136 -18.41 -42.52 -22.25
N THR A 137 -18.44 -43.60 -21.47
CA THR A 137 -18.56 -43.55 -20.01
C THR A 137 -17.18 -43.60 -19.34
N ALA A 138 -17.10 -43.25 -18.05
CA ALA A 138 -15.86 -43.37 -17.27
C ALA A 138 -15.35 -44.83 -17.25
N ALA A 139 -16.23 -45.80 -17.01
CA ALA A 139 -15.86 -47.21 -16.94
C ALA A 139 -15.29 -47.73 -18.27
N GLN A 140 -15.88 -47.31 -19.41
CA GLN A 140 -15.36 -47.64 -20.74
C GLN A 140 -14.01 -46.97 -21.00
N MET A 141 -13.82 -45.71 -20.58
CA MET A 141 -12.54 -45.02 -20.69
C MET A 141 -11.43 -45.70 -19.87
N THR A 142 -11.76 -46.21 -18.68
CA THR A 142 -10.82 -46.95 -17.84
C THR A 142 -10.32 -48.22 -18.53
N VAL A 143 -11.21 -48.98 -19.17
CA VAL A 143 -10.81 -50.21 -19.85
C VAL A 143 -10.01 -49.93 -21.14
N LEU A 144 -10.33 -48.84 -21.84
CA LEU A 144 -9.45 -48.33 -22.92
C LEU A 144 -8.07 -47.89 -22.40
N GLY A 145 -7.91 -47.70 -21.08
CA GLY A 145 -6.66 -47.33 -20.43
C GLY A 145 -5.73 -48.46 -20.07
N ASN A 146 -6.13 -49.71 -20.30
CA ASN A 146 -5.21 -50.86 -20.17
C ASN A 146 -4.04 -50.77 -21.15
N ASP A 147 -4.21 -50.09 -22.28
CA ASP A 147 -3.13 -49.66 -23.17
C ASP A 147 -3.05 -48.13 -23.21
N PRO A 148 -2.10 -47.52 -22.47
CA PRO A 148 -1.95 -46.07 -22.43
C PRO A 148 -1.71 -45.43 -23.80
N GLN A 149 -1.13 -46.15 -24.77
CA GLN A 149 -0.79 -45.59 -26.07
C GLN A 149 -2.02 -45.32 -26.95
N LEU A 150 -3.17 -45.89 -26.63
CA LEU A 150 -4.37 -45.72 -27.45
C LEU A 150 -4.88 -44.28 -27.50
N VAL A 151 -4.72 -43.52 -26.41
CA VAL A 151 -5.18 -42.12 -26.39
C VAL A 151 -4.34 -41.22 -27.29
N SER A 152 -3.07 -41.56 -27.54
CA SER A 152 -2.19 -40.80 -28.44
C SER A 152 -2.59 -40.92 -29.92
N LEU A 153 -3.30 -41.99 -30.27
CA LEU A 153 -3.80 -42.26 -31.62
C LEU A 153 -5.03 -41.41 -31.99
N LEU A 154 -5.73 -40.84 -31.00
CA LEU A 154 -6.91 -40.02 -31.23
C LEU A 154 -6.55 -38.67 -31.85
N SER A 155 -7.37 -38.16 -32.75
CA SER A 155 -7.24 -36.78 -33.22
C SER A 155 -7.58 -35.77 -32.12
N THR A 156 -7.11 -34.53 -32.28
CA THR A 156 -7.48 -33.41 -31.41
C THR A 156 -8.98 -33.14 -31.39
N ALA A 157 -9.68 -33.36 -32.51
CA ALA A 157 -11.14 -33.26 -32.58
C ALA A 157 -11.85 -34.34 -31.75
N GLN A 158 -11.30 -35.56 -31.73
CA GLN A 158 -11.82 -36.66 -30.92
C GLN A 158 -11.60 -36.41 -29.42
N ILE A 159 -10.42 -35.92 -29.02
CA ILE A 159 -10.15 -35.53 -27.63
C ILE A 159 -11.07 -34.38 -27.19
N ALA A 160 -11.27 -33.36 -28.04
CA ALA A 160 -12.17 -32.26 -27.75
C ALA A 160 -13.65 -32.70 -27.61
N ALA A 161 -14.03 -33.82 -28.21
CA ALA A 161 -15.39 -34.37 -28.13
C ALA A 161 -15.68 -35.17 -26.85
N LEU A 162 -14.65 -35.58 -26.11
CA LEU A 162 -14.80 -36.31 -24.86
C LEU A 162 -15.48 -35.45 -23.80
N ARG A 163 -16.53 -35.98 -23.17
CA ARG A 163 -17.19 -35.31 -22.04
C ARG A 163 -16.35 -35.44 -20.78
N SER A 164 -16.50 -34.45 -19.88
CA SER A 164 -15.83 -34.45 -18.57
C SER A 164 -16.11 -35.69 -17.72
N THR A 165 -17.26 -36.35 -17.92
CA THR A 165 -17.61 -37.61 -17.27
C THR A 165 -16.78 -38.79 -17.76
N ALA A 166 -16.46 -38.87 -19.05
CA ALA A 166 -15.60 -39.93 -19.59
C ALA A 166 -14.18 -39.82 -19.02
N LEU A 167 -13.69 -38.58 -18.89
CA LEU A 167 -12.35 -38.27 -18.41
C LEU A 167 -12.11 -38.62 -16.93
N GLN A 168 -13.17 -38.92 -16.15
CA GLN A 168 -13.01 -39.50 -14.81
C GLN A 168 -12.39 -40.89 -14.82
N GLY A 169 -12.51 -41.61 -15.95
CA GLY A 169 -11.91 -42.93 -16.14
C GLY A 169 -10.51 -42.91 -16.73
N LEU A 170 -9.96 -41.73 -17.06
CA LEU A 170 -8.60 -41.59 -17.59
C LEU A 170 -7.57 -41.91 -16.51
N SER A 171 -6.53 -42.66 -16.84
CA SER A 171 -5.43 -42.98 -15.92
C SER A 171 -4.27 -41.98 -16.04
N ALA A 172 -3.40 -41.93 -15.04
CA ALA A 172 -2.18 -41.12 -15.09
C ALA A 172 -1.25 -41.52 -16.25
N ALA A 173 -1.14 -42.82 -16.55
CA ALA A 173 -0.35 -43.30 -17.68
C ALA A 173 -0.92 -42.85 -19.03
N GLN A 174 -2.25 -42.78 -19.16
CA GLN A 174 -2.88 -42.21 -20.35
C GLN A 174 -2.68 -40.70 -20.43
N ALA A 175 -2.69 -39.99 -19.31
CA ALA A 175 -2.39 -38.56 -19.28
C ALA A 175 -1.00 -38.27 -19.86
N VAL A 176 0.01 -39.04 -19.44
CA VAL A 176 1.39 -38.97 -19.95
C VAL A 176 1.48 -39.36 -21.44
N ALA A 177 0.61 -40.26 -21.91
CA ALA A 177 0.59 -40.68 -23.31
C ALA A 177 -0.12 -39.69 -24.25
N LEU A 178 -0.84 -38.70 -23.72
CA LEU A 178 -1.43 -37.65 -24.56
C LEU A 178 -0.32 -36.85 -25.23
N THR A 179 -0.51 -36.51 -26.49
CA THR A 179 0.35 -35.54 -27.17
C THR A 179 0.03 -34.13 -26.68
N THR A 180 1.04 -33.27 -26.67
CA THR A 180 0.86 -31.84 -26.33
C THR A 180 -0.20 -31.15 -27.19
N ALA A 181 -0.35 -31.55 -28.46
CA ALA A 181 -1.40 -31.03 -29.35
C ALA A 181 -2.82 -31.45 -28.90
N GLN A 182 -2.98 -32.64 -28.36
CA GLN A 182 -4.24 -33.10 -27.77
C GLN A 182 -4.54 -32.36 -26.48
N VAL A 183 -3.55 -32.22 -25.58
CA VAL A 183 -3.73 -31.47 -24.33
C VAL A 183 -4.12 -30.01 -24.61
N ALA A 184 -3.50 -29.36 -25.60
CA ALA A 184 -3.83 -28.00 -26.01
C ALA A 184 -5.30 -27.78 -26.42
N THR A 185 -6.04 -28.87 -26.73
CA THR A 185 -7.47 -28.79 -27.06
C THR A 185 -8.41 -28.95 -25.87
N LEU A 186 -7.90 -29.34 -24.70
CA LEU A 186 -8.72 -29.54 -23.52
C LEU A 186 -9.35 -28.23 -23.03
N SER A 187 -10.62 -28.31 -22.69
CA SER A 187 -11.39 -27.25 -22.04
C SER A 187 -11.23 -27.28 -20.52
N SER A 188 -11.56 -26.17 -19.87
CA SER A 188 -11.63 -26.10 -18.39
C SER A 188 -12.63 -27.09 -17.80
N ALA A 189 -13.76 -27.36 -18.49
CA ALA A 189 -14.74 -28.35 -18.05
C ALA A 189 -14.18 -29.78 -18.09
N GLN A 190 -13.37 -30.10 -19.11
CA GLN A 190 -12.71 -31.40 -19.23
C GLN A 190 -11.64 -31.58 -18.14
N LEU A 191 -10.74 -30.60 -17.97
CA LEU A 191 -9.75 -30.61 -16.87
C LEU A 191 -10.42 -30.68 -15.49
N GLY A 192 -11.53 -29.95 -15.32
CA GLY A 192 -12.34 -29.94 -14.11
C GLY A 192 -13.10 -31.24 -13.80
N GLY A 193 -13.15 -32.18 -14.76
CA GLY A 193 -13.72 -33.52 -14.62
C GLY A 193 -12.68 -34.64 -14.48
N MET A 194 -11.40 -34.35 -14.70
CA MET A 194 -10.32 -35.32 -14.50
C MET A 194 -10.04 -35.56 -13.01
N GLN A 195 -9.51 -36.73 -12.69
CA GLN A 195 -8.98 -37.02 -11.36
C GLN A 195 -7.73 -36.17 -11.09
N LEU A 196 -7.48 -35.81 -9.83
CA LEU A 196 -6.33 -34.95 -9.48
C LEU A 196 -4.98 -35.62 -9.80
N THR A 197 -4.90 -36.95 -9.71
CA THR A 197 -3.72 -37.74 -10.11
C THR A 197 -3.42 -37.65 -11.60
N VAL A 198 -4.45 -37.52 -12.43
CA VAL A 198 -4.34 -37.32 -13.88
C VAL A 198 -3.83 -35.92 -14.19
N VAL A 199 -4.38 -34.90 -13.51
CA VAL A 199 -3.91 -33.52 -13.66
C VAL A 199 -2.45 -33.38 -13.23
N ALA A 200 -2.07 -34.02 -12.12
CA ALA A 200 -0.69 -34.04 -11.65
C ALA A 200 0.27 -34.81 -12.58
N ALA A 201 -0.24 -35.72 -13.41
CA ALA A 201 0.56 -36.53 -14.34
C ALA A 201 0.82 -35.85 -15.70
N LEU A 202 0.17 -34.73 -16.00
CA LEU A 202 0.44 -33.97 -17.24
C LEU A 202 1.90 -33.51 -17.30
N GLU A 203 2.53 -33.55 -18.47
CA GLU A 203 3.91 -33.09 -18.58
C GLU A 203 3.99 -31.56 -18.58
N THR A 204 5.15 -30.98 -18.29
CA THR A 204 5.33 -29.52 -18.28
C THR A 204 5.06 -28.89 -19.65
N ALA A 205 5.43 -29.58 -20.74
CA ALA A 205 5.13 -29.16 -22.10
C ALA A 205 3.61 -29.12 -22.38
N ASP A 206 2.87 -30.07 -21.81
CA ASP A 206 1.42 -30.15 -21.94
C ASP A 206 0.72 -29.00 -21.22
N VAL A 207 1.15 -28.72 -19.99
CA VAL A 207 0.64 -27.60 -19.19
C VAL A 207 0.94 -26.25 -19.88
N ALA A 208 2.14 -26.09 -20.44
CA ALA A 208 2.51 -24.90 -21.21
C ALA A 208 1.67 -24.69 -22.49
N ALA A 209 1.13 -25.77 -23.07
CA ALA A 209 0.33 -25.74 -24.28
C ALA A 209 -1.17 -25.49 -24.04
N LEU A 210 -1.64 -25.54 -22.79
CA LEU A 210 -3.03 -25.27 -22.45
C LEU A 210 -3.45 -23.84 -22.83
N LYS A 211 -4.69 -23.68 -23.28
CA LYS A 211 -5.24 -22.34 -23.55
C LYS A 211 -5.40 -21.55 -22.26
N THR A 212 -5.22 -20.24 -22.32
CA THR A 212 -5.46 -19.33 -21.18
C THR A 212 -6.87 -19.47 -20.61
N SER A 213 -7.87 -19.70 -21.47
CA SER A 213 -9.25 -19.97 -21.06
C SER A 213 -9.42 -21.28 -20.28
N ALA A 214 -8.58 -22.28 -20.53
CA ALA A 214 -8.60 -23.54 -19.79
C ALA A 214 -8.02 -23.33 -18.39
N ILE A 215 -6.89 -22.60 -18.29
CA ILE A 215 -6.23 -22.23 -17.02
C ILE A 215 -7.14 -21.34 -16.15
N ALA A 216 -7.72 -20.28 -16.72
CA ALA A 216 -8.63 -19.38 -16.00
C ALA A 216 -9.88 -20.10 -15.45
N GLY A 217 -10.30 -21.18 -16.11
CA GLY A 217 -11.44 -22.00 -15.70
C GLY A 217 -11.09 -23.21 -14.81
N LEU A 218 -9.81 -23.39 -14.44
CA LEU A 218 -9.44 -24.45 -13.50
C LEU A 218 -10.09 -24.20 -12.14
N LYS A 219 -10.68 -25.24 -11.58
CA LYS A 219 -11.08 -25.24 -10.18
C LYS A 219 -9.83 -25.23 -9.29
N THR A 220 -9.98 -24.75 -8.05
CA THR A 220 -8.88 -24.59 -7.09
C THR A 220 -8.18 -25.92 -6.77
N GLN A 221 -8.91 -27.03 -6.68
CA GLN A 221 -8.34 -28.35 -6.41
C GLN A 221 -7.43 -28.84 -7.55
N GLN A 222 -7.79 -28.57 -8.80
CA GLN A 222 -6.98 -28.92 -9.97
C GLN A 222 -5.70 -28.10 -9.99
N LEU A 223 -5.77 -26.81 -9.66
CA LEU A 223 -4.58 -25.96 -9.57
C LEU A 223 -3.65 -26.42 -8.44
N LEU A 224 -4.19 -26.82 -7.29
CA LEU A 224 -3.41 -27.39 -6.19
C LEU A 224 -2.80 -28.76 -6.50
N ALA A 225 -3.38 -29.51 -7.44
CA ALA A 225 -2.82 -30.77 -7.91
C ALA A 225 -1.60 -30.59 -8.83
N LEU A 226 -1.41 -29.39 -9.40
CA LEU A 226 -0.21 -29.07 -10.16
C LEU A 226 1.00 -28.96 -9.24
N THR A 227 2.07 -29.64 -9.63
CA THR A 227 3.40 -29.50 -9.03
C THR A 227 3.98 -28.10 -9.28
N ALA A 228 4.96 -27.71 -8.46
CA ALA A 228 5.70 -26.47 -8.67
C ALA A 228 6.35 -26.40 -10.07
N GLY A 229 6.87 -27.53 -10.58
CA GLY A 229 7.46 -27.60 -11.92
C GLY A 229 6.44 -27.37 -13.04
N GLN A 230 5.21 -27.89 -12.91
CA GLN A 230 4.13 -27.63 -13.85
C GLN A 230 3.65 -26.18 -13.79
N LEU A 231 3.55 -25.59 -12.60
CA LEU A 231 3.16 -24.19 -12.46
C LEU A 231 4.23 -23.25 -13.05
N GLY A 232 5.52 -23.54 -12.84
CA GLY A 232 6.63 -22.81 -13.45
C GLY A 232 6.79 -23.03 -14.96
N ALA A 233 6.09 -24.03 -15.53
CA ALA A 233 6.03 -24.25 -16.98
C ALA A 233 4.92 -23.44 -17.66
N LEU A 234 4.00 -22.84 -16.90
CA LEU A 234 3.03 -21.90 -17.45
C LEU A 234 3.78 -20.73 -18.10
N ASN A 235 3.29 -20.30 -19.25
CA ASN A 235 3.72 -19.03 -19.83
C ASN A 235 3.05 -17.85 -19.10
N THR A 236 3.63 -16.68 -19.24
CA THR A 236 3.18 -15.46 -18.57
C THR A 236 1.74 -15.07 -18.88
N ALA A 237 1.22 -15.36 -20.08
CA ALA A 237 -0.17 -15.10 -20.41
C ALA A 237 -1.14 -16.07 -19.71
N GLN A 238 -0.72 -17.31 -19.45
CA GLN A 238 -1.49 -18.27 -18.65
C GLN A 238 -1.51 -17.87 -17.17
N VAL A 239 -0.38 -17.43 -16.60
CA VAL A 239 -0.35 -16.94 -15.21
C VAL A 239 -1.21 -15.68 -15.05
N ALA A 240 -1.12 -14.73 -16.00
CA ALA A 240 -1.95 -13.51 -15.98
C ALA A 240 -3.45 -13.78 -16.13
N ALA A 241 -3.84 -14.97 -16.64
CA ALA A 241 -5.23 -15.39 -16.76
C ALA A 241 -5.81 -16.02 -15.47
N LEU A 242 -4.97 -16.29 -14.45
CA LEU A 242 -5.45 -16.78 -13.16
C LEU A 242 -6.30 -15.70 -12.47
N ASN A 243 -7.36 -16.13 -11.79
CA ASN A 243 -8.20 -15.24 -11.00
C ASN A 243 -7.73 -15.14 -9.53
N SER A 244 -8.37 -14.27 -8.74
CA SER A 244 -7.96 -13.99 -7.35
C SER A 244 -8.03 -15.23 -6.47
N THR A 245 -9.07 -16.03 -6.62
CA THR A 245 -9.26 -17.27 -5.85
C THR A 245 -8.22 -18.34 -6.22
N GLN A 246 -7.79 -18.39 -7.47
CA GLN A 246 -6.73 -19.30 -7.91
C GLN A 246 -5.35 -18.87 -7.41
N LEU A 247 -5.04 -17.58 -7.42
CA LEU A 247 -3.75 -17.07 -6.94
C LEU A 247 -3.62 -17.15 -5.41
N SER A 248 -4.71 -16.95 -4.66
CA SER A 248 -4.64 -16.91 -3.20
C SER A 248 -4.48 -18.28 -2.52
N ILE A 249 -4.81 -19.36 -3.23
CA ILE A 249 -4.63 -20.74 -2.73
C ILE A 249 -3.22 -21.29 -2.95
N LEU A 250 -2.35 -20.62 -3.71
CA LEU A 250 -1.03 -21.14 -4.04
C LEU A 250 -0.19 -21.32 -2.77
N ASN A 251 0.46 -22.48 -2.64
CA ASN A 251 1.37 -22.74 -1.53
C ASN A 251 2.78 -22.13 -1.78
N ALA A 252 3.64 -22.15 -0.77
CA ALA A 252 4.99 -21.57 -0.84
C ALA A 252 5.84 -22.08 -2.03
N GLY A 253 5.82 -23.39 -2.29
CA GLY A 253 6.58 -23.98 -3.40
C GLY A 253 6.03 -23.58 -4.76
N GLN A 254 4.71 -23.39 -4.86
CA GLN A 254 4.04 -22.91 -6.06
C GLN A 254 4.32 -21.42 -6.31
N VAL A 255 4.24 -20.57 -5.29
CA VAL A 255 4.59 -19.14 -5.40
C VAL A 255 6.06 -18.97 -5.79
N ALA A 256 6.96 -19.80 -5.26
CA ALA A 256 8.38 -19.79 -5.63
C ALA A 256 8.64 -20.19 -7.09
N ALA A 257 7.73 -20.94 -7.72
CA ALA A 257 7.83 -21.33 -9.12
C ALA A 257 7.41 -20.23 -10.11
N LEU A 258 6.70 -19.19 -9.65
CA LEU A 258 6.32 -18.06 -10.48
C LEU A 258 7.55 -17.23 -10.84
N THR A 259 7.75 -16.96 -12.12
CA THR A 259 8.86 -16.10 -12.54
C THR A 259 8.58 -14.63 -12.23
N THR A 260 9.62 -13.80 -12.30
CA THR A 260 9.49 -12.35 -12.18
C THR A 260 8.61 -11.75 -13.28
N ALA A 261 8.66 -12.31 -14.50
CA ALA A 261 7.79 -11.90 -15.61
C ALA A 261 6.32 -12.27 -15.36
N ASP A 262 6.08 -13.43 -14.77
CA ASP A 262 4.72 -13.88 -14.44
C ASP A 262 4.08 -12.96 -13.41
N LEU A 263 4.82 -12.64 -12.34
CA LEU A 263 4.35 -11.71 -11.33
C LEU A 263 4.09 -10.34 -11.93
N ALA A 264 4.98 -9.79 -12.75
CA ALA A 264 4.80 -8.48 -13.38
C ALA A 264 3.58 -8.41 -14.32
N ALA A 265 3.15 -9.54 -14.89
CA ALA A 265 1.97 -9.61 -15.76
C ALA A 265 0.64 -9.72 -15.02
N ILE A 266 0.64 -10.00 -13.70
CA ILE A 266 -0.59 -10.01 -12.89
C ILE A 266 -1.14 -8.58 -12.82
N ASN A 267 -2.42 -8.43 -13.18
CA ASN A 267 -3.11 -7.14 -13.11
C ASN A 267 -2.97 -6.51 -11.70
N PRO A 268 -2.62 -5.21 -11.57
CA PRO A 268 -2.38 -4.57 -10.27
C PRO A 268 -3.55 -4.67 -9.28
N LEU A 269 -4.81 -4.59 -9.74
CA LEU A 269 -5.97 -4.71 -8.87
C LEU A 269 -6.15 -6.14 -8.37
N LEU A 270 -5.92 -7.11 -9.24
CA LEU A 270 -5.90 -8.53 -8.89
C LEU A 270 -4.77 -8.84 -7.90
N PHE A 271 -3.57 -8.32 -8.16
CA PHE A 271 -2.42 -8.46 -7.27
C PHE A 271 -2.76 -7.92 -5.87
N ASN A 272 -3.33 -6.71 -5.77
CA ASN A 272 -3.75 -6.15 -4.49
C ASN A 272 -4.82 -7.00 -3.80
N ALA A 273 -5.81 -7.52 -4.53
CA ALA A 273 -6.84 -8.39 -3.96
C ALA A 273 -6.22 -9.64 -3.31
N VAL A 274 -5.28 -10.29 -3.99
CA VAL A 274 -4.60 -11.50 -3.49
C VAL A 274 -3.63 -11.17 -2.36
N ALA A 275 -2.95 -10.03 -2.44
CA ALA A 275 -2.01 -9.58 -1.42
C ALA A 275 -2.64 -9.34 -0.04
N ARG A 276 -3.97 -9.20 0.03
CA ARG A 276 -4.72 -9.10 1.31
C ARG A 276 -4.91 -10.45 1.99
N GLU A 277 -4.83 -11.56 1.26
CA GLU A 277 -5.05 -12.92 1.78
C GLU A 277 -3.76 -13.58 2.35
N ALA A 278 -2.73 -12.77 2.65
CA ALA A 278 -1.45 -13.12 3.28
C ALA A 278 -0.54 -14.15 2.57
N ASN A 279 -1.06 -15.02 1.69
CA ASN A 279 -0.27 -16.11 1.11
C ASN A 279 0.72 -15.65 0.03
N LEU A 280 0.33 -14.76 -0.89
CA LEU A 280 1.19 -14.42 -2.03
C LEU A 280 2.44 -13.65 -1.58
N LEU A 281 2.26 -12.47 -0.97
CA LEU A 281 3.38 -11.61 -0.57
C LEU A 281 4.33 -12.26 0.43
N ALA A 282 3.81 -13.04 1.38
CA ALA A 282 4.64 -13.70 2.40
C ALA A 282 5.57 -14.78 1.81
N ASN A 283 5.25 -15.30 0.63
CA ASN A 283 6.01 -16.36 -0.04
C ASN A 283 6.83 -15.85 -1.25
N LEU A 284 6.81 -14.55 -1.54
CA LEU A 284 7.67 -13.98 -2.57
C LEU A 284 9.12 -13.88 -2.08
N SER A 285 10.05 -14.32 -2.91
CA SER A 285 11.47 -14.03 -2.74
C SER A 285 11.77 -12.54 -2.94
N ILE A 286 12.94 -12.09 -2.46
CA ILE A 286 13.39 -10.71 -2.66
C ILE A 286 13.52 -10.36 -4.15
N ALA A 287 13.97 -11.30 -4.99
CA ALA A 287 14.06 -11.08 -6.44
C ALA A 287 12.68 -10.88 -7.07
N GLN A 288 11.68 -11.66 -6.64
CA GLN A 288 10.29 -11.53 -7.07
C GLN A 288 9.65 -10.22 -6.60
N LEU A 289 9.86 -9.82 -5.34
CA LEU A 289 9.39 -8.53 -4.81
C LEU A 289 9.99 -7.34 -5.57
N ARG A 290 11.30 -7.37 -5.88
CA ARG A 290 11.98 -6.31 -6.64
C ARG A 290 11.53 -6.21 -8.09
N ALA A 291 10.98 -7.28 -8.65
CA ALA A 291 10.51 -7.32 -10.02
C ALA A 291 9.04 -6.88 -10.19
N LEU A 292 8.33 -6.63 -9.08
CA LEU A 292 6.98 -6.07 -9.15
C LEU A 292 7.02 -4.70 -9.84
N THR A 293 5.97 -4.42 -10.61
CA THR A 293 5.85 -3.17 -11.35
C THR A 293 5.46 -2.02 -10.43
N THR A 294 5.75 -0.79 -10.84
CA THR A 294 5.30 0.41 -10.11
C THR A 294 3.77 0.47 -10.00
N ALA A 295 3.04 -0.02 -11.01
CA ALA A 295 1.59 -0.11 -10.95
C ALA A 295 1.10 -1.08 -9.86
N GLN A 296 1.81 -2.20 -9.65
CA GLN A 296 1.50 -3.15 -8.58
C GLN A 296 1.79 -2.57 -7.20
N PHE A 297 2.91 -1.85 -7.03
CA PHE A 297 3.17 -1.10 -5.78
C PHE A 297 2.14 -0.01 -5.52
N ALA A 298 1.73 0.75 -6.54
CA ALA A 298 0.72 1.78 -6.42
C ALA A 298 -0.65 1.22 -6.02
N ALA A 299 -0.94 -0.03 -6.40
CA ALA A 299 -2.17 -0.72 -6.05
C ALA A 299 -2.17 -1.28 -4.61
N LEU A 300 -1.02 -1.40 -3.93
CA LEU A 300 -0.95 -1.91 -2.57
C LEU A 300 -1.68 -0.99 -1.58
N GLY A 301 -2.59 -1.58 -0.79
CA GLY A 301 -3.30 -0.90 0.27
C GLY A 301 -2.53 -0.86 1.61
N SER A 302 -3.01 -0.01 2.53
CA SER A 302 -2.43 0.16 3.87
C SER A 302 -2.38 -1.13 4.70
N SER A 303 -3.43 -1.96 4.63
CA SER A 303 -3.50 -3.25 5.34
C SER A 303 -2.44 -4.25 4.89
N THR A 304 -2.01 -4.13 3.64
CA THR A 304 -1.01 -5.02 3.05
C THR A 304 0.39 -4.58 3.43
N MET A 305 0.62 -3.26 3.53
CA MET A 305 1.91 -2.75 3.97
C MET A 305 2.30 -3.23 5.35
N SER A 306 1.36 -3.30 6.31
CA SER A 306 1.65 -3.84 7.64
C SER A 306 2.05 -5.32 7.66
N GLN A 307 1.79 -6.07 6.59
CA GLN A 307 2.15 -7.50 6.47
C GLN A 307 3.55 -7.71 5.86
N ILE A 308 4.13 -6.69 5.23
CA ILE A 308 5.47 -6.78 4.64
C ILE A 308 6.51 -6.68 5.76
N GLN A 309 7.43 -7.63 5.84
CA GLN A 309 8.52 -7.55 6.81
C GLN A 309 9.44 -6.36 6.51
N ALA A 310 9.89 -5.67 7.56
CA ALA A 310 10.76 -4.49 7.45
C ALA A 310 11.99 -4.74 6.56
N GLY A 311 12.67 -5.88 6.76
CA GLY A 311 13.83 -6.27 5.95
C GLY A 311 13.53 -6.46 4.46
N ALA A 312 12.31 -6.88 4.08
CA ALA A 312 11.92 -6.98 2.68
C ALA A 312 11.69 -5.60 2.05
N LEU A 313 11.15 -4.65 2.82
CA LEU A 313 10.91 -3.29 2.37
C LEU A 313 12.23 -2.56 2.05
N GLY A 314 13.23 -2.70 2.92
CA GLY A 314 14.58 -2.17 2.69
C GLY A 314 15.28 -2.74 1.45
N MET A 315 14.80 -3.85 0.91
CA MET A 315 15.36 -4.48 -0.29
C MET A 315 14.63 -4.09 -1.59
N LEU A 316 13.57 -3.28 -1.53
CA LEU A 316 12.84 -2.81 -2.70
C LEU A 316 13.62 -1.79 -3.53
N THR A 317 13.19 -1.57 -4.77
CA THR A 317 13.78 -0.53 -5.62
C THR A 317 13.24 0.85 -5.22
N THR A 318 14.02 1.90 -5.46
CA THR A 318 13.59 3.30 -5.26
C THR A 318 12.34 3.63 -6.07
N ALA A 319 12.21 3.09 -7.29
CA ALA A 319 11.01 3.22 -8.11
C ALA A 319 9.79 2.54 -7.48
N GLY A 320 9.97 1.38 -6.84
CA GLY A 320 8.91 0.69 -6.10
C GLY A 320 8.43 1.51 -4.90
N ILE A 321 9.36 2.07 -4.11
CA ILE A 321 9.05 2.95 -2.97
C ILE A 321 8.34 4.22 -3.44
N ALA A 322 8.84 4.90 -4.48
CA ALA A 322 8.22 6.10 -5.04
C ALA A 322 6.83 5.84 -5.63
N ALA A 323 6.52 4.60 -6.02
CA ALA A 323 5.23 4.22 -6.56
C ALA A 323 4.17 3.89 -5.49
N LEU A 324 4.56 3.68 -4.23
CA LEU A 324 3.61 3.42 -3.14
C LEU A 324 2.62 4.57 -2.98
N SER A 325 1.36 4.26 -2.67
CA SER A 325 0.37 5.29 -2.38
C SER A 325 0.71 6.05 -1.07
N THR A 326 0.22 7.28 -0.91
CA THR A 326 0.35 8.02 0.35
C THR A 326 -0.30 7.29 1.53
N ALA A 327 -1.38 6.53 1.27
CA ALA A 327 -2.02 5.67 2.27
C ALA A 327 -1.14 4.48 2.68
N ALA A 328 -0.39 3.89 1.73
CA ALA A 328 0.57 2.84 2.01
C ALA A 328 1.75 3.37 2.84
N ILE A 329 2.31 4.54 2.46
CA ILE A 329 3.40 5.19 3.20
C ILE A 329 2.97 5.61 4.62
N GLY A 330 1.78 6.19 4.77
CA GLY A 330 1.25 6.57 6.09
C GLY A 330 0.87 5.39 6.98
N ALA A 331 0.91 4.16 6.46
CA ALA A 331 0.64 2.92 7.20
C ALA A 331 1.91 2.14 7.56
N LEU A 332 3.09 2.64 7.19
CA LEU A 332 4.37 2.02 7.56
C LEU A 332 4.53 2.03 9.09
N SER A 333 4.99 0.91 9.65
CA SER A 333 5.44 0.86 11.03
C SER A 333 6.79 1.55 11.21
N ASN A 334 7.18 1.82 12.46
CA ASN A 334 8.49 2.40 12.75
C ASN A 334 9.64 1.53 12.24
N ASP A 335 9.58 0.22 12.49
CA ASP A 335 10.58 -0.75 12.00
C ASP A 335 10.69 -0.75 10.48
N GLN A 336 9.56 -0.63 9.78
CA GLN A 336 9.54 -0.60 8.31
C GLN A 336 10.17 0.68 7.76
N LEU A 337 9.89 1.83 8.38
CA LEU A 337 10.48 3.10 7.98
C LEU A 337 11.99 3.12 8.24
N LEU A 338 12.43 2.63 9.39
CA LEU A 338 13.86 2.51 9.74
C LEU A 338 14.61 1.50 8.86
N ALA A 339 13.92 0.53 8.28
CA ALA A 339 14.53 -0.41 7.34
C ALA A 339 14.78 0.17 5.93
N LEU A 340 14.22 1.34 5.60
CA LEU A 340 14.48 1.99 4.32
C LEU A 340 15.91 2.53 4.26
N ASP A 341 16.61 2.29 3.16
CA ASP A 341 17.92 2.91 2.94
C ASP A 341 17.81 4.40 2.56
N THR A 342 18.95 5.09 2.51
CA THR A 342 18.98 6.52 2.19
C THR A 342 18.54 6.83 0.76
N ALA A 343 18.77 5.93 -0.20
CA ALA A 343 18.31 6.12 -1.57
C ALA A 343 16.79 5.98 -1.69
N GLN A 344 16.19 5.07 -0.92
CA GLN A 344 14.74 4.87 -0.82
C GLN A 344 14.06 6.06 -0.13
N ILE A 345 14.63 6.59 0.96
CA ILE A 345 14.13 7.82 1.60
C ILE A 345 14.19 9.01 0.64
N ALA A 346 15.32 9.20 -0.05
CA ALA A 346 15.48 10.26 -1.03
C ALA A 346 14.48 10.13 -2.20
N ALA A 347 14.06 8.91 -2.54
CA ALA A 347 13.09 8.64 -3.61
C ALA A 347 11.63 8.91 -3.23
N LEU A 348 11.30 9.10 -1.94
CA LEU A 348 9.95 9.43 -1.53
C LEU A 348 9.49 10.75 -2.16
N THR A 349 8.27 10.81 -2.67
CA THR A 349 7.70 12.07 -3.14
C THR A 349 7.37 12.98 -1.96
N VAL A 350 7.30 14.30 -2.20
CA VAL A 350 6.85 15.29 -1.20
C VAL A 350 5.49 14.91 -0.59
N ALA A 351 4.56 14.40 -1.41
CA ALA A 351 3.25 13.95 -0.94
C ALA A 351 3.33 12.69 -0.05
N GLN A 352 4.24 11.77 -0.33
CA GLN A 352 4.49 10.59 0.50
C GLN A 352 5.11 11.00 1.85
N VAL A 353 6.08 11.91 1.87
CA VAL A 353 6.69 12.41 3.11
C VAL A 353 5.66 13.15 3.97
N ALA A 354 4.77 13.94 3.36
CA ALA A 354 3.66 14.59 4.06
C ALA A 354 2.63 13.60 4.66
N ALA A 355 2.60 12.36 4.17
CA ALA A 355 1.70 11.32 4.67
C ALA A 355 2.26 10.52 5.87
N LEU A 356 3.56 10.67 6.17
CA LEU A 356 4.20 10.03 7.33
C LEU A 356 3.56 10.49 8.63
N ARG A 357 3.50 9.58 9.61
CA ARG A 357 2.84 9.78 10.90
C ARG A 357 3.83 9.47 12.02
N PRO A 358 3.85 10.26 13.11
CA PRO A 358 4.77 10.05 14.21
C PRO A 358 4.59 8.67 14.84
N SER A 359 5.66 8.15 15.42
CA SER A 359 5.60 6.90 16.17
C SER A 359 4.83 7.12 17.48
N ALA A 360 4.05 6.13 17.91
CA ALA A 360 3.45 6.15 19.26
C ALA A 360 4.45 5.70 20.34
N ALA A 361 5.62 5.18 19.93
CA ALA A 361 6.71 4.79 20.80
C ALA A 361 7.78 5.89 20.81
N ASP A 362 8.35 6.18 21.99
CA ASP A 362 9.48 7.10 22.22
C ASP A 362 10.80 6.59 21.59
N THR A 363 10.75 6.13 20.35
CA THR A 363 11.85 5.55 19.58
C THR A 363 12.06 6.34 18.30
N ASP A 364 13.32 6.54 17.92
CA ASP A 364 13.69 7.24 16.69
C ASP A 364 12.90 6.76 15.49
N GLN A 365 12.27 7.69 14.78
CA GLN A 365 11.54 7.40 13.55
C GLN A 365 12.40 7.40 12.31
N PHE A 366 13.54 8.10 12.38
CA PHE A 366 14.55 8.14 11.34
C PHE A 366 15.92 7.97 11.97
N THR A 367 16.83 7.34 11.25
CA THR A 367 18.26 7.47 11.54
C THR A 367 18.79 8.83 11.06
N SER A 368 19.90 9.31 11.62
CA SER A 368 20.55 10.55 11.15
C SER A 368 20.90 10.50 9.66
N ASN A 369 21.29 9.33 9.13
CA ASN A 369 21.56 9.16 7.70
C ASN A 369 20.31 9.29 6.82
N GLN A 370 19.16 8.81 7.31
CA GLN A 370 17.88 8.96 6.60
C GLN A 370 17.41 10.43 6.61
N ILE A 371 17.64 11.17 7.70
CA ILE A 371 17.36 12.62 7.74
C ILE A 371 18.19 13.37 6.71
N VAL A 372 19.50 13.09 6.64
CA VAL A 372 20.42 13.67 5.63
C VAL A 372 20.01 13.33 4.19
N ALA A 373 19.29 12.23 3.99
CA ALA A 373 18.82 11.83 2.66
C ALA A 373 17.59 12.63 2.19
N LEU A 374 16.89 13.33 3.08
CA LEU A 374 15.74 14.17 2.73
C LEU A 374 16.21 15.47 2.06
N SER A 375 15.63 15.79 0.91
CA SER A 375 15.74 17.12 0.31
C SER A 375 15.04 18.18 1.16
N SER A 376 15.42 19.46 1.00
CA SER A 376 14.75 20.59 1.67
C SER A 376 13.22 20.60 1.47
N ALA A 377 12.75 20.17 0.28
CA ALA A 377 11.33 20.10 -0.03
C ALA A 377 10.62 18.96 0.72
N GLN A 378 11.27 17.79 0.85
CA GLN A 378 10.75 16.68 1.65
C GLN A 378 10.75 17.03 3.15
N LEU A 379 11.82 17.64 3.66
CA LEU A 379 11.89 18.09 5.05
C LEU A 379 10.77 19.11 5.36
N GLY A 380 10.54 20.08 4.47
CA GLY A 380 9.44 21.04 4.58
C GLY A 380 8.03 20.40 4.47
N ALA A 381 7.94 19.18 3.94
CA ALA A 381 6.68 18.43 3.81
C ALA A 381 6.31 17.66 5.08
N LEU A 382 7.26 17.42 5.99
CA LEU A 382 6.98 16.74 7.26
C LEU A 382 5.92 17.51 8.05
N SER A 383 4.96 16.80 8.63
CA SER A 383 3.97 17.45 9.49
C SER A 383 4.62 18.04 10.74
N THR A 384 3.97 19.02 11.39
CA THR A 384 4.44 19.56 12.67
C THR A 384 4.53 18.49 13.75
N ALA A 385 3.67 17.47 13.69
CA ALA A 385 3.73 16.32 14.59
C ALA A 385 4.98 15.46 14.35
N MET A 386 5.35 15.22 13.09
CA MET A 386 6.60 14.54 12.74
C MET A 386 7.83 15.32 13.19
N ILE A 387 7.83 16.65 13.02
CA ILE A 387 8.94 17.51 13.48
C ILE A 387 9.06 17.48 15.00
N ALA A 388 7.94 17.52 15.72
CA ALA A 388 7.92 17.41 17.17
C ALA A 388 8.37 16.03 17.69
N ASP A 389 8.32 14.99 16.85
CA ASP A 389 8.78 13.63 17.17
C ASP A 389 10.28 13.41 16.89
N LEU A 390 10.94 14.34 16.19
CA LEU A 390 12.37 14.20 15.87
C LEU A 390 13.25 14.27 17.12
N THR A 391 14.24 13.39 17.20
CA THR A 391 15.21 13.43 18.29
C THR A 391 16.25 14.54 18.10
N GLY A 392 16.97 14.87 19.17
CA GLY A 392 18.08 15.82 19.07
C GLY A 392 19.16 15.41 18.06
N ALA A 393 19.43 14.10 17.93
CA ALA A 393 20.35 13.57 16.93
C ALA A 393 19.82 13.70 15.50
N ASN A 394 18.51 13.57 15.29
CA ASN A 394 17.89 13.85 14.00
C ASN A 394 17.98 15.33 13.65
N LEU A 395 17.65 16.21 14.60
CA LEU A 395 17.72 17.66 14.39
C LEU A 395 19.14 18.12 14.08
N ALA A 396 20.14 17.67 14.84
CA ALA A 396 21.54 17.99 14.58
C ALA A 396 22.05 17.45 13.24
N ALA A 397 21.44 16.39 12.70
CA ALA A 397 21.82 15.79 11.43
C ALA A 397 21.28 16.55 10.20
N ILE A 398 20.22 17.36 10.35
CA ILE A 398 19.68 18.16 9.24
C ILE A 398 20.78 19.07 8.70
N GLU A 399 21.10 19.04 7.40
CA GLU A 399 22.12 19.94 6.92
C GLU A 399 21.67 21.40 6.96
N THR A 400 22.63 22.29 7.21
CA THR A 400 22.40 23.74 7.32
C THR A 400 21.63 24.33 6.14
N ARG A 401 21.82 23.78 4.93
CA ARG A 401 21.09 24.21 3.71
C ARG A 401 19.59 23.87 3.76
N ASP A 402 19.22 22.79 4.42
CA ASP A 402 17.87 22.23 4.46
C ASP A 402 17.00 22.87 5.54
N ILE A 403 17.62 23.52 6.54
CA ILE A 403 16.94 24.29 7.60
C ILE A 403 15.97 25.34 7.02
N ARG A 404 16.32 25.98 5.91
CA ARG A 404 15.44 26.96 5.24
C ARG A 404 14.20 26.33 4.61
N GLY A 405 14.21 25.02 4.40
CA GLY A 405 13.05 24.25 3.93
C GLY A 405 11.95 24.12 4.99
N LEU A 406 12.27 24.31 6.28
CA LEU A 406 11.27 24.25 7.35
C LEU A 406 10.30 25.44 7.29
N SER A 407 9.00 25.15 7.35
CA SER A 407 7.97 26.17 7.51
C SER A 407 8.02 26.80 8.91
N THR A 408 7.47 28.01 9.05
CA THR A 408 7.32 28.68 10.35
C THR A 408 6.51 27.85 11.34
N ARG A 409 5.51 27.09 10.87
CA ARG A 409 4.74 26.18 11.73
C ARG A 409 5.58 25.03 12.27
N GLN A 410 6.51 24.50 11.48
CA GLN A 410 7.43 23.46 11.92
C GLN A 410 8.44 24.02 12.94
N ILE A 411 8.94 25.25 12.76
CA ILE A 411 9.80 25.91 13.75
C ILE A 411 9.08 26.09 15.08
N VAL A 412 7.84 26.55 15.08
CA VAL A 412 7.02 26.69 16.30
C VAL A 412 6.77 25.34 16.99
N ALA A 413 6.71 24.24 16.22
CA ALA A 413 6.46 22.90 16.75
C ALA A 413 7.65 22.31 17.51
N LEU A 414 8.86 22.83 17.34
CA LEU A 414 10.06 22.38 18.05
C LEU A 414 9.97 22.74 19.54
N THR A 415 10.24 21.79 20.42
CA THR A 415 10.33 22.05 21.86
C THR A 415 11.61 22.84 22.21
N PRO A 416 11.69 23.51 23.37
CA PRO A 416 12.93 24.15 23.82
C PRO A 416 14.12 23.18 23.88
N THR A 417 13.91 21.93 24.28
CA THR A 417 14.95 20.89 24.28
C THR A 417 15.39 20.51 22.87
N GLN A 418 14.47 20.43 21.92
CA GLN A 418 14.79 20.20 20.51
C GLN A 418 15.56 21.36 19.89
N MET A 419 15.18 22.60 20.21
CA MET A 419 15.92 23.80 19.79
C MET A 419 17.34 23.82 20.35
N GLN A 420 17.54 23.41 21.61
CA GLN A 420 18.87 23.22 22.20
C GLN A 420 19.69 22.11 21.52
N ALA A 421 19.06 21.16 20.83
CA ALA A 421 19.79 20.13 20.09
C ALA A 421 20.28 20.62 18.70
N MET A 422 19.81 21.77 18.23
CA MET A 422 20.27 22.35 16.97
C MET A 422 21.69 22.90 17.09
N LEU A 423 22.48 22.73 16.03
CA LEU A 423 23.83 23.27 15.94
C LEU A 423 23.80 24.79 15.68
N PRO A 424 24.80 25.55 16.17
CA PRO A 424 24.93 26.99 15.89
C PRO A 424 24.80 27.35 14.40
N GLY A 425 25.40 26.55 13.52
CA GLY A 425 25.31 26.75 12.07
C GLY A 425 23.89 26.58 11.52
N GLN A 426 23.05 25.75 12.13
CA GLN A 426 21.64 25.59 11.73
C GLN A 426 20.81 26.79 12.16
N LEU A 427 21.04 27.31 13.38
CA LEU A 427 20.34 28.49 13.90
C LEU A 427 20.64 29.74 13.05
N SER A 428 21.91 29.93 12.66
CA SER A 428 22.30 31.04 11.77
C SER A 428 21.75 30.91 10.34
N ALA A 429 21.31 29.71 9.93
CA ALA A 429 20.71 29.50 8.61
C ALA A 429 19.21 29.78 8.54
N LEU A 430 18.52 29.87 9.69
CA LEU A 430 17.11 30.26 9.75
C LEU A 430 16.89 31.59 9.03
N SER A 431 15.83 31.67 8.22
CA SER A 431 15.39 32.95 7.68
C SER A 431 14.84 33.85 8.77
N THR A 432 14.82 35.17 8.54
CA THR A 432 14.20 36.13 9.48
C THR A 432 12.72 35.83 9.73
N THR A 433 12.00 35.30 8.73
CA THR A 433 10.61 34.84 8.87
C THR A 433 10.50 33.63 9.80
N GLN A 434 11.43 32.67 9.70
CA GLN A 434 11.48 31.53 10.62
C GLN A 434 11.87 31.97 12.04
N THR A 435 12.84 32.89 12.19
CA THR A 435 13.22 33.44 13.50
C THR A 435 12.07 34.23 14.13
N HIS A 436 11.33 35.02 13.36
CA HIS A 436 10.16 35.75 13.84
C HIS A 436 9.04 34.81 14.34
N ALA A 437 8.99 33.58 13.83
CA ALA A 437 8.02 32.59 14.29
C ALA A 437 8.43 31.91 15.60
N MET A 438 9.71 31.97 16.01
CA MET A 438 10.17 31.36 17.26
C MET A 438 9.52 32.03 18.47
N ASN A 439 9.21 31.25 19.50
CA ASN A 439 8.72 31.76 20.77
C ASN A 439 9.88 32.01 21.77
N SER A 440 9.60 32.81 22.80
CA SER A 440 10.60 33.19 23.81
C SER A 440 11.11 31.99 24.61
N ALA A 441 10.30 30.95 24.82
CA ALA A 441 10.73 29.75 25.54
C ALA A 441 11.77 28.94 24.74
N GLN A 442 11.57 28.81 23.42
CA GLN A 442 12.52 28.20 22.50
C GLN A 442 13.87 28.92 22.53
N TYR A 443 13.87 30.26 22.50
CA TYR A 443 15.09 31.07 22.53
C TYR A 443 15.78 31.07 23.90
N ASN A 444 15.03 31.20 25.00
CA ASN A 444 15.58 31.14 26.37
C ASN A 444 16.22 29.78 26.68
N GLY A 445 15.70 28.71 26.07
CA GLY A 445 16.29 27.38 26.13
C GLY A 445 17.73 27.34 25.61
N LEU A 446 18.06 28.08 24.55
CA LEU A 446 19.36 27.99 23.87
C LEU A 446 20.55 28.32 24.79
N ASP A 447 21.69 27.69 24.55
CA ASP A 447 22.93 28.04 25.23
C ASP A 447 23.54 29.37 24.72
N VAL A 448 24.61 29.84 25.37
CA VAL A 448 25.27 31.11 25.03
C VAL A 448 25.84 31.06 23.60
N THR A 449 26.41 29.94 23.18
CA THR A 449 26.99 29.78 21.84
C THR A 449 25.94 29.74 20.75
N GLN A 450 24.78 29.13 21.04
CA GLN A 450 23.63 29.06 20.16
C GLN A 450 22.97 30.42 19.98
N ARG A 451 22.81 31.21 21.05
CA ARG A 451 22.27 32.59 20.95
C ARG A 451 23.20 33.52 20.19
N ALA A 452 24.51 33.40 20.42
CA ALA A 452 25.52 34.16 19.69
C ALA A 452 25.58 33.81 18.19
N ALA A 453 25.03 32.66 17.77
CA ALA A 453 24.99 32.25 16.37
C ALA A 453 23.96 33.02 15.53
N PHE A 454 22.96 33.64 16.15
CA PHE A 454 21.98 34.45 15.43
C PHE A 454 22.62 35.73 14.90
N SER A 455 22.40 36.01 13.62
CA SER A 455 22.76 37.28 13.01
C SER A 455 21.91 38.44 13.56
N GLU A 456 22.43 39.66 13.45
CA GLU A 456 21.72 40.88 13.87
C GLU A 456 20.32 41.02 13.24
N ALA A 457 20.19 40.65 11.96
CA ALA A 457 18.90 40.66 11.26
C ALA A 457 17.90 39.64 11.85
N GLN A 458 18.39 38.48 12.29
CA GLN A 458 17.55 37.47 12.96
C GLN A 458 17.16 37.91 14.37
N LYS A 459 18.10 38.47 15.15
CA LYS A 459 17.83 39.04 16.49
C LYS A 459 16.76 40.14 16.42
N THR A 460 16.90 41.05 15.47
CA THR A 460 15.92 42.14 15.22
C THR A 460 14.54 41.60 14.79
N ALA A 461 14.50 40.42 14.15
CA ALA A 461 13.26 39.80 13.73
C ALA A 461 12.53 39.06 14.86
N MET A 462 13.14 38.86 16.04
CA MET A 462 12.49 38.13 17.14
C MET A 462 11.19 38.82 17.60
N PRO A 463 10.13 38.05 17.92
CA PRO A 463 8.85 38.59 18.37
C PRO A 463 8.83 38.90 19.88
N PHE A 464 10.00 39.00 20.49
CA PHE A 464 10.20 39.29 21.90
C PHE A 464 11.46 40.13 22.04
N VAL A 465 11.49 40.98 23.06
CA VAL A 465 12.65 41.83 23.37
C VAL A 465 12.82 41.82 24.87
N THR A 466 14.06 41.80 25.33
CA THR A 466 14.32 41.83 26.76
C THR A 466 14.77 43.20 27.23
N PRO A 467 14.25 43.61 28.39
CA PRO A 467 15.00 44.43 29.32
C PRO A 467 15.04 43.82 30.74
N LEU A 468 15.87 44.41 31.59
CA LEU A 468 16.07 44.03 32.98
C LEU A 468 15.07 44.77 33.87
N VAL A 469 14.33 44.01 34.65
CA VAL A 469 13.28 44.43 35.59
C VAL A 469 13.74 44.20 37.02
N LEU A 470 13.47 45.16 37.90
CA LEU A 470 13.75 45.10 39.32
C LEU A 470 12.42 45.00 40.09
N ASP A 471 12.33 44.03 40.98
CA ASP A 471 11.21 43.88 41.92
C ASP A 471 11.36 44.90 43.05
N LEU A 472 10.56 45.97 43.05
CA LEU A 472 10.71 47.07 44.03
C LEU A 472 9.80 46.95 45.25
N ASP A 473 8.75 46.13 45.19
CA ASP A 473 7.79 45.97 46.28
C ASP A 473 7.99 44.65 47.07
N GLY A 474 8.89 43.78 46.61
CA GLY A 474 9.30 42.54 47.26
C GLY A 474 8.34 41.38 47.01
N ASN A 475 7.44 41.47 46.03
CA ASN A 475 6.47 40.42 45.70
C ASN A 475 6.98 39.45 44.61
N GLY A 476 8.16 39.72 44.05
CA GLY A 476 8.74 39.05 42.88
C GLY A 476 8.56 39.89 41.60
N VAL A 477 9.27 39.54 40.53
CA VAL A 477 9.10 40.24 39.25
C VAL A 477 7.78 39.85 38.60
N THR A 478 6.92 40.84 38.36
CA THR A 478 5.61 40.70 37.71
C THR A 478 5.57 41.45 36.38
N THR A 479 4.65 41.04 35.50
CA THR A 479 4.53 41.58 34.15
C THR A 479 3.08 41.80 33.74
N LEU A 480 2.89 42.65 32.74
CA LEU A 480 1.62 42.89 32.06
C LEU A 480 1.68 42.29 30.65
N GLY A 481 0.58 41.69 30.20
CA GLY A 481 0.46 41.17 28.84
C GLY A 481 0.15 42.27 27.81
N LEU A 482 0.08 41.88 26.54
CA LEU A 482 -0.25 42.79 25.43
C LEU A 482 -1.62 43.48 25.59
N GLU A 483 -2.53 42.87 26.35
CA GLU A 483 -3.85 43.39 26.68
C GLU A 483 -3.84 44.67 27.52
N ALA A 484 -2.73 44.96 28.21
CA ALA A 484 -2.55 46.23 28.91
C ALA A 484 -2.44 47.42 27.94
N GLY A 485 -2.18 47.16 26.65
CA GLY A 485 -2.19 48.18 25.61
C GLY A 485 -0.96 49.08 25.56
N VAL A 486 0.09 48.75 26.33
CA VAL A 486 1.34 49.52 26.38
C VAL A 486 2.04 49.50 25.02
N ARG A 487 2.52 50.65 24.57
CA ARG A 487 3.25 50.78 23.30
C ARG A 487 4.58 51.47 23.52
N PHE A 488 5.66 50.73 23.25
CA PHE A 488 7.02 51.22 23.39
C PHE A 488 7.91 50.62 22.30
N ASP A 489 9.06 51.24 22.02
CA ASP A 489 10.04 50.72 21.08
C ASP A 489 11.15 49.96 21.80
N LEU A 490 10.80 48.83 22.44
CA LEU A 490 11.78 48.02 23.18
C LEU A 490 12.95 47.56 22.29
N ALA A 491 12.73 47.39 20.98
CA ALA A 491 13.76 46.93 20.06
C ALA A 491 14.69 48.06 19.55
N ALA A 492 14.45 49.32 19.94
CA ALA A 492 15.11 50.50 19.36
C ALA A 492 15.07 50.51 17.82
N SER A 493 13.91 50.13 17.27
CA SER A 493 13.67 49.96 15.85
C SER A 493 13.25 51.25 15.12
N GLY A 494 13.01 52.33 15.87
CA GLY A 494 12.40 53.57 15.43
C GLY A 494 10.87 53.50 15.33
N GLN A 495 10.22 52.45 15.85
CA GLN A 495 8.78 52.23 15.74
C GLN A 495 8.20 51.59 17.01
N GLN A 496 7.28 52.30 17.68
CA GLN A 496 6.57 51.76 18.84
C GLN A 496 5.62 50.61 18.46
N ARG A 497 5.72 49.50 19.18
CA ARG A 497 4.87 48.31 19.03
C ARG A 497 4.10 48.08 20.32
N ALA A 498 2.94 47.44 20.21
CA ALA A 498 2.31 46.88 21.41
C ALA A 498 3.30 45.91 22.05
N THR A 499 3.48 45.97 23.36
CA THR A 499 4.47 45.17 24.06
C THR A 499 3.90 44.70 25.39
N GLY A 500 4.31 43.50 25.82
CA GLY A 500 4.26 43.18 27.24
C GLY A 500 5.08 44.20 28.03
N TRP A 501 4.75 44.37 29.30
CA TRP A 501 5.30 45.45 30.11
C TRP A 501 5.62 45.01 31.53
N VAL A 502 6.38 45.83 32.24
CA VAL A 502 6.66 45.64 33.67
C VAL A 502 5.37 45.78 34.49
N GLY A 503 5.20 44.96 35.53
CA GLY A 503 4.05 44.99 36.42
C GLY A 503 4.02 46.22 37.34
N HIS A 504 2.86 46.49 37.94
CA HIS A 504 2.75 47.55 38.92
C HIS A 504 3.60 47.25 40.16
N GLY A 505 4.40 48.22 40.59
CA GLY A 505 5.28 48.05 41.75
C GLY A 505 6.72 47.67 41.38
N ASP A 506 6.98 47.31 40.13
CA ASP A 506 8.31 46.98 39.61
C ASP A 506 8.86 48.12 38.74
N GLY A 507 10.15 48.03 38.38
CA GLY A 507 10.79 49.06 37.55
C GLY A 507 11.77 48.50 36.52
N LEU A 508 11.90 49.19 35.39
CA LEU A 508 12.86 48.86 34.34
C LEU A 508 14.21 49.52 34.64
N LEU A 509 15.30 48.74 34.59
CA LEU A 509 16.65 49.29 34.70
C LEU A 509 17.01 50.03 33.40
N ALA A 510 17.41 51.29 33.54
CA ALA A 510 17.63 52.21 32.44
C ALA A 510 18.92 53.03 32.62
N LEU A 511 19.41 53.55 31.51
CA LEU A 511 20.48 54.53 31.43
C LEU A 511 20.11 55.51 30.31
N ASP A 512 19.88 56.77 30.68
CA ASP A 512 19.67 57.86 29.73
C ASP A 512 21.00 58.14 29.02
N ARG A 513 21.18 57.55 27.84
CA ARG A 513 22.44 57.54 27.10
C ARG A 513 22.60 58.81 26.27
N ASN A 514 21.49 59.42 25.88
CA ASN A 514 21.49 60.64 25.07
C ASN A 514 21.44 61.92 25.94
N HIS A 515 21.27 61.77 27.26
CA HIS A 515 21.22 62.81 28.28
C HIS A 515 20.07 63.81 28.10
N ASN A 516 18.91 63.37 27.62
CA ASN A 516 17.73 64.21 27.43
C ASN A 516 16.73 64.16 28.61
N GLY A 517 16.98 63.31 29.60
CA GLY A 517 16.16 63.15 30.80
C GLY A 517 14.91 62.28 30.62
N VAL A 518 14.79 61.54 29.51
CA VAL A 518 13.67 60.67 29.14
C VAL A 518 14.23 59.34 28.62
N ILE A 519 13.51 58.25 28.83
CA ILE A 519 13.82 56.96 28.20
C ILE A 519 12.92 56.80 26.98
N ASP A 520 13.49 56.99 25.79
CA ASP A 520 12.71 57.09 24.54
C ASP A 520 12.50 55.74 23.84
N ASP A 521 13.48 54.84 23.95
CA ASP A 521 13.46 53.51 23.33
C ASP A 521 14.31 52.49 24.13
N GLY A 522 14.29 51.24 23.67
CA GLY A 522 14.99 50.16 24.37
C GLY A 522 16.52 50.21 24.32
N SER A 523 17.15 51.11 23.54
CA SER A 523 18.61 51.28 23.58
C SER A 523 19.09 51.92 24.88
N GLU A 524 18.18 52.57 25.60
CA GLU A 524 18.36 53.19 26.91
C GLU A 524 17.90 52.28 28.06
N LEU A 525 17.31 51.12 27.76
CA LEU A 525 17.05 50.07 28.72
C LEU A 525 18.19 49.04 28.70
N PHE A 526 18.43 48.39 29.83
CA PHE A 526 19.38 47.27 29.89
C PHE A 526 18.70 46.01 29.36
N GLY A 527 19.06 45.58 28.17
CA GLY A 527 18.32 44.56 27.44
C GLY A 527 18.96 44.14 26.13
N SER A 528 18.25 43.36 25.32
CA SER A 528 18.76 42.91 24.02
C SER A 528 18.90 44.02 22.96
N ALA A 529 18.34 45.20 23.23
CA ALA A 529 18.49 46.40 22.40
C ALA A 529 19.66 47.31 22.83
N THR A 530 20.30 47.04 23.98
CA THR A 530 21.43 47.83 24.45
C THR A 530 22.63 47.63 23.53
N ARG A 531 23.25 48.73 23.07
CA ARG A 531 24.49 48.67 22.30
C ARG A 531 25.69 48.42 23.21
N LEU A 532 26.50 47.44 22.86
CA LEU A 532 27.74 47.12 23.58
C LEU A 532 28.90 48.01 23.11
N ALA A 533 29.88 48.25 23.98
CA ALA A 533 31.05 49.07 23.69
C ALA A 533 31.90 48.53 22.52
N GLY A 534 31.90 47.20 22.34
CA GLY A 534 32.55 46.51 21.21
C GLY A 534 31.79 46.58 19.88
N GLY A 535 30.62 47.22 19.84
CA GLY A 535 29.69 47.19 18.71
C GLY A 535 28.70 46.02 18.78
N GLY A 536 27.60 46.12 18.02
CA GLY A 536 26.47 45.18 18.11
C GLY A 536 25.54 45.47 19.29
N THR A 537 24.49 44.66 19.46
CA THR A 537 23.62 44.72 20.65
C THR A 537 23.89 43.55 21.59
N ALA A 538 23.53 43.73 22.86
CA ALA A 538 23.62 42.67 23.86
C ALA A 538 22.64 41.52 23.54
N ASP A 539 22.98 40.31 23.96
CA ASP A 539 22.08 39.15 23.90
C ASP A 539 21.00 39.20 25.00
N ASN A 540 21.27 39.92 26.09
CA ASN A 540 20.37 40.16 27.22
C ASN A 540 20.87 41.34 28.07
N GLY A 541 20.02 41.84 28.95
CA GLY A 541 20.28 42.96 29.86
C GLY A 541 21.36 42.70 30.92
N TYR A 542 21.57 41.47 31.38
CA TYR A 542 22.70 41.18 32.29
C TYR A 542 24.05 41.25 31.57
N GLN A 543 24.12 40.86 30.30
CA GLN A 543 25.32 41.09 29.50
C GLN A 543 25.59 42.58 29.30
N ALA A 544 24.53 43.37 29.04
CA ALA A 544 24.65 44.82 28.96
C ALA A 544 25.09 45.44 30.29
N LEU A 545 24.56 44.96 31.42
CA LEU A 545 24.89 45.44 32.75
C LEU A 545 26.33 45.09 33.15
N ALA A 546 26.83 43.93 32.74
CA ALA A 546 28.20 43.49 33.00
C ALA A 546 29.26 44.40 32.37
N GLU A 547 28.94 45.22 31.34
CA GLU A 547 29.87 46.23 30.82
C GLU A 547 30.15 47.35 31.83
N LEU A 548 29.28 47.54 32.82
CA LEU A 548 29.46 48.53 33.87
C LEU A 548 30.28 48.01 35.06
N ASP A 549 30.47 46.69 35.18
CA ASP A 549 31.32 46.07 36.20
C ASP A 549 32.79 46.29 35.84
N SER A 550 33.31 47.43 36.27
CA SER A 550 34.63 47.95 35.89
C SER A 550 35.77 47.30 36.68
N ASN A 551 35.46 46.77 37.87
CA ASN A 551 36.41 46.08 38.74
C ASN A 551 36.34 44.55 38.60
N HIS A 552 35.36 44.03 37.84
CA HIS A 552 35.11 42.62 37.55
C HIS A 552 34.84 41.77 38.81
N ASP A 553 34.18 42.34 39.81
CA ASP A 553 33.82 41.63 41.05
C ASP A 553 32.47 40.89 40.95
N GLY A 554 31.77 41.00 39.82
CA GLY A 554 30.47 40.38 39.57
C GLY A 554 29.29 41.16 40.16
N VAL A 555 29.51 42.40 40.61
CA VAL A 555 28.51 43.24 41.26
C VAL A 555 28.65 44.70 40.82
N VAL A 556 27.63 45.23 40.14
CA VAL A 556 27.62 46.66 39.76
C VAL A 556 27.20 47.51 40.96
N ASN A 557 28.12 48.32 41.48
CA ASN A 557 27.93 49.12 42.69
C ASN A 557 28.65 50.48 42.61
N ALA A 558 28.62 51.28 43.68
CA ALA A 558 29.20 52.64 43.70
C ALA A 558 30.73 52.71 43.42
N LEU A 559 31.44 51.59 43.42
CA LEU A 559 32.84 51.49 43.00
C LEU A 559 33.00 51.53 41.48
N ASP A 560 31.91 51.33 40.72
CA ASP A 560 31.87 51.35 39.28
C ASP A 560 31.51 52.73 38.72
N ALA A 561 32.27 53.17 37.72
CA ALA A 561 32.15 54.51 37.15
C ALA A 561 30.73 54.82 36.62
N GLY A 562 30.04 53.82 36.06
CA GLY A 562 28.69 53.98 35.49
C GLY A 562 27.53 53.83 36.47
N TYR A 563 27.78 53.43 37.72
CA TYR A 563 26.71 53.12 38.68
C TYR A 563 25.84 54.33 39.02
N GLY A 564 26.45 55.51 39.18
CA GLY A 564 25.71 56.74 39.51
C GLY A 564 24.80 57.25 38.39
N GLU A 565 25.02 56.79 37.16
CA GLU A 565 24.23 57.17 35.98
C GLU A 565 22.99 56.30 35.79
N LEU A 566 22.97 55.11 36.40
CA LEU A 566 21.84 54.20 36.34
C LEU A 566 20.57 54.85 36.89
N ARG A 567 19.45 54.52 36.25
CA ARG A 567 18.10 54.91 36.65
C ARG A 567 17.21 53.68 36.71
N VAL A 568 16.13 53.79 37.47
CA VAL A 568 15.04 52.83 37.43
C VAL A 568 13.79 53.58 36.98
N TRP A 569 13.22 53.15 35.86
CA TRP A 569 11.98 53.69 35.34
C TRP A 569 10.80 52.93 35.93
N VAL A 570 10.06 53.62 36.81
CA VAL A 570 8.84 53.12 37.44
C VAL A 570 7.64 53.74 36.75
N ASP A 571 7.21 53.09 35.67
CA ASP A 571 6.00 53.48 34.92
C ASP A 571 4.75 53.06 35.70
N ALA A 572 4.27 53.97 36.55
CA ALA A 572 3.17 53.67 37.47
C ALA A 572 1.82 53.53 36.77
N ASN A 573 1.66 54.16 35.61
CA ASN A 573 0.40 54.18 34.86
C ASN A 573 0.39 53.19 33.67
N ALA A 574 1.54 52.57 33.37
CA ALA A 574 1.76 51.63 32.28
C ALA A 574 1.43 52.21 30.89
N ASP A 575 1.72 53.50 30.66
CA ASP A 575 1.48 54.15 29.36
C ASP A 575 2.68 54.03 28.40
N GLY A 576 3.83 53.56 28.88
CA GLY A 576 5.04 53.39 28.08
C GLY A 576 5.71 54.71 27.69
N VAL A 577 5.40 55.82 28.35
CA VAL A 577 6.01 57.14 28.10
C VAL A 577 6.79 57.58 29.34
N SER A 578 8.12 57.60 29.24
CA SER A 578 8.96 57.99 30.38
C SER A 578 8.76 59.46 30.76
N GLN A 579 8.47 59.72 32.04
CA GLN A 579 8.27 61.08 32.56
C GLN A 579 9.23 61.38 33.72
N ALA A 580 9.55 62.65 33.94
CA ALA A 580 10.51 63.07 34.95
C ALA A 580 10.18 62.61 36.39
N GLY A 581 8.89 62.38 36.69
CA GLY A 581 8.45 61.87 38.00
C GLY A 581 8.66 60.36 38.19
N GLU A 582 8.86 59.62 37.11
CA GLU A 582 8.92 58.15 37.06
C GLU A 582 10.35 57.62 37.06
N LEU A 583 11.32 58.43 36.64
CA LEU A 583 12.73 58.07 36.67
C LEU A 583 13.31 58.31 38.06
N LYS A 584 13.71 57.22 38.72
CA LYS A 584 14.33 57.24 40.04
C LYS A 584 15.83 56.97 39.93
N THR A 585 16.62 57.60 40.80
CA THR A 585 18.00 57.18 40.98
C THR A 585 18.06 55.92 41.84
N LEU A 586 19.13 55.14 41.72
CA LEU A 586 19.33 53.97 42.59
C LEU A 586 19.37 54.37 44.08
N ALA A 587 19.91 55.56 44.37
CA ALA A 587 19.94 56.11 45.73
C ALA A 587 18.53 56.43 46.27
N ASP A 588 17.62 56.95 45.45
CA ASP A 588 16.21 57.21 45.84
C ASP A 588 15.50 55.92 46.23
N LEU A 589 15.80 54.83 45.52
CA LEU A 589 15.28 53.48 45.79
C LEU A 589 16.12 52.71 46.82
N ARG A 590 17.16 53.34 47.38
CA ARG A 590 18.09 52.74 48.35
C ARG A 590 18.79 51.48 47.84
N ILE A 591 18.92 51.30 46.53
CA ILE A 591 19.70 50.22 45.91
C ILE A 591 21.17 50.54 46.13
N THR A 592 21.95 49.55 46.57
CA THR A 592 23.40 49.68 46.81
C THR A 592 24.22 48.83 45.87
N SER A 593 23.68 47.72 45.36
CA SER A 593 24.37 46.84 44.43
C SER A 593 23.41 46.06 43.54
N LEU A 594 23.82 45.80 42.29
CA LEU A 594 23.14 44.91 41.35
C LEU A 594 24.04 43.69 41.10
N ASN A 595 23.57 42.48 41.37
CA ASN A 595 24.38 41.28 41.24
C ASN A 595 24.34 40.75 39.79
N LEU A 596 25.46 40.18 39.33
CA LEU A 596 25.60 39.52 38.03
C LEU A 596 25.61 37.98 38.15
N ASP A 597 25.14 37.44 39.29
CA ASP A 597 25.04 36.00 39.56
C ASP A 597 23.80 35.37 38.89
N VAL A 598 23.77 35.45 37.56
CA VAL A 598 22.62 35.10 36.73
C VAL A 598 22.29 33.60 36.79
N GLN A 599 21.05 33.30 37.13
CA GLN A 599 20.44 31.97 37.02
C GLN A 599 19.42 31.95 35.88
N ARG A 600 19.25 30.80 35.23
CA ARG A 600 18.17 30.63 34.26
C ARG A 600 16.84 30.42 34.98
N GLY A 601 15.90 31.29 34.67
CA GLY A 601 14.48 31.13 34.96
C GLY A 601 13.73 30.51 33.79
N GLY A 602 12.49 30.94 33.61
CA GLY A 602 11.55 30.39 32.63
C GLY A 602 10.09 30.47 33.07
N ALA A 603 9.79 31.20 34.16
CA ALA A 603 8.43 31.45 34.57
C ALA A 603 7.72 32.28 33.50
N VAL A 604 6.53 31.84 33.10
CA VAL A 604 5.67 32.57 32.18
C VAL A 604 4.70 33.38 33.01
N ASP A 605 4.66 34.69 32.77
CA ASP A 605 3.72 35.61 33.39
C ASP A 605 3.08 36.48 32.31
N HIS A 606 1.75 36.48 32.22
CA HIS A 606 0.96 37.20 31.20
C HIS A 606 1.47 37.11 29.75
N GLY A 607 2.05 35.97 29.35
CA GLY A 607 2.60 35.75 28.01
C GLY A 607 4.07 36.18 27.83
N ASN A 608 4.66 36.82 28.83
CA ASN A 608 6.07 37.17 28.91
C ASN A 608 6.86 36.08 29.64
N ILE A 609 8.18 36.05 29.47
CA ILE A 609 9.04 35.08 30.17
C ILE A 609 10.03 35.81 31.07
N VAL A 610 9.97 35.52 32.36
CA VAL A 610 11.01 35.88 33.33
C VAL A 610 12.17 34.87 33.16
N GLY A 611 13.09 35.18 32.25
CA GLY A 611 13.97 34.17 31.65
C GLY A 611 15.35 34.04 32.30
N LEU A 612 15.92 35.14 32.78
CA LEU A 612 17.16 35.15 33.56
C LEU A 612 16.90 35.91 34.85
N THR A 613 17.30 35.35 35.98
CA THR A 613 17.05 35.94 37.29
C THR A 613 18.35 36.12 38.04
N SER A 614 18.50 37.27 38.69
CA SER A 614 19.50 37.51 39.72
C SER A 614 18.81 38.37 40.78
N SER A 615 19.50 39.37 41.31
CA SER A 615 19.05 40.10 42.48
C SER A 615 19.79 41.42 42.64
N TYR A 616 19.25 42.27 43.48
CA TYR A 616 19.92 43.49 43.93
C TYR A 616 19.85 43.61 45.45
N THR A 617 20.75 44.40 46.02
CA THR A 617 20.82 44.66 47.46
C THR A 617 20.44 46.11 47.73
N THR A 618 19.70 46.33 48.81
CA THR A 618 19.34 47.66 49.30
C THR A 618 20.17 48.05 50.52
N ALA A 619 20.10 49.32 50.92
CA ALA A 619 20.94 49.89 51.99
C ALA A 619 20.68 49.28 53.38
N ASP A 620 19.56 48.60 53.57
CA ASP A 620 19.23 47.84 54.79
C ASP A 620 19.79 46.39 54.76
N GLY A 621 20.47 46.02 53.68
CA GLY A 621 21.07 44.70 53.48
C GLY A 621 20.09 43.65 52.96
N GLN A 622 18.85 44.02 52.63
CA GLN A 622 17.89 43.08 52.05
C GLN A 622 18.23 42.80 50.58
N ARG A 623 17.95 41.56 50.17
CA ARG A 623 18.14 41.08 48.79
C ARG A 623 16.78 40.98 48.12
N HIS A 624 16.62 41.64 46.99
CA HIS A 624 15.39 41.70 46.19
C HIS A 624 15.60 41.02 44.84
N ALA A 625 14.51 40.60 44.19
CA ALA A 625 14.59 39.93 42.91
C ALA A 625 14.92 40.92 41.78
N ALA A 626 15.66 40.45 40.79
CA ALA A 626 15.85 41.14 39.51
C ALA A 626 15.78 40.09 38.40
N ALA A 627 15.26 40.47 37.25
CA ALA A 627 15.17 39.54 36.13
C ALA A 627 15.27 40.22 34.76
N ASP A 628 15.89 39.52 33.82
CA ASP A 628 15.77 39.79 32.39
C ASP A 628 14.47 39.17 31.88
N VAL A 629 13.57 40.02 31.39
CA VAL A 629 12.21 39.60 31.02
C VAL A 629 12.03 39.70 29.51
N TRP A 630 11.70 38.59 28.86
CA TRP A 630 11.33 38.53 27.45
C TRP A 630 9.90 38.99 27.26
N PHE A 631 9.71 40.29 27.01
CA PHE A 631 8.41 40.85 26.72
C PHE A 631 7.96 40.49 25.31
N GLN A 632 6.74 39.97 25.20
CA GLN A 632 6.14 39.68 23.91
C GLN A 632 5.93 40.97 23.12
N GLN A 633 6.28 40.97 21.84
CA GLN A 633 6.02 42.07 20.91
C GLN A 633 4.76 41.77 20.08
N GLY A 634 3.88 42.74 19.98
CA GLY A 634 2.77 42.75 19.04
C GLY A 634 3.24 42.94 17.60
N VAL A 635 2.40 42.51 16.66
CA VAL A 635 2.60 42.77 15.23
C VAL A 635 2.52 44.28 14.93
N SER A 636 3.36 44.75 14.00
CA SER A 636 3.32 46.16 13.58
C SER A 636 1.92 46.55 13.08
N ALA A 637 1.54 47.82 13.25
CA ALA A 637 0.20 48.30 12.90
C ALA A 637 -0.17 48.04 11.42
N GLN A 638 0.83 48.05 10.53
CA GLN A 638 0.67 47.76 9.10
C GLN A 638 0.33 46.29 8.81
N VAL A 639 0.90 45.36 9.58
CA VAL A 639 0.64 43.91 9.46
C VAL A 639 -0.67 43.53 10.14
N SER A 640 -1.02 44.20 11.25
CA SER A 640 -2.32 44.00 11.91
C SER A 640 -3.49 44.35 10.97
N GLY A 641 -3.39 45.44 10.21
CA GLY A 641 -4.39 45.81 9.20
C GLY A 641 -4.51 44.80 8.06
N LEU A 642 -3.39 44.22 7.60
CA LEU A 642 -3.39 43.18 6.57
C LEU A 642 -3.92 41.84 7.10
N ALA A 643 -3.55 41.45 8.32
CA ALA A 643 -4.03 40.22 8.95
C ALA A 643 -5.53 40.28 9.25
N GLN A 644 -6.03 41.45 9.67
CA GLN A 644 -7.46 41.72 9.83
C GLN A 644 -8.20 41.78 8.48
N ALA A 645 -7.57 42.33 7.43
CA ALA A 645 -8.14 42.30 6.08
C ALA A 645 -8.21 40.87 5.51
N LEU A 646 -7.18 40.04 5.73
CA LEU A 646 -7.19 38.63 5.32
C LEU A 646 -8.19 37.79 6.12
N SER A 647 -8.34 38.03 7.42
CA SER A 647 -9.33 37.31 8.24
C SER A 647 -10.76 37.71 7.87
N ALA A 648 -10.99 38.97 7.51
CA ALA A 648 -12.26 39.44 6.95
C ALA A 648 -12.56 38.78 5.59
N PHE A 649 -11.57 38.70 4.69
CA PHE A 649 -11.73 38.06 3.38
C PHE A 649 -11.98 36.53 3.50
N GLY A 650 -11.33 35.87 4.46
CA GLY A 650 -11.54 34.44 4.76
C GLY A 650 -12.88 34.14 5.42
N ALA A 651 -13.47 35.11 6.13
CA ALA A 651 -14.81 35.00 6.71
C ALA A 651 -15.91 35.20 5.65
N GLU A 652 -15.73 36.11 4.70
CA GLU A 652 -16.64 36.30 3.55
C GLU A 652 -16.65 35.09 2.60
N ALA A 653 -15.50 34.44 2.37
CA ALA A 653 -15.42 33.24 1.54
C ALA A 653 -16.07 31.98 2.17
N ARG A 654 -16.47 32.03 3.45
CA ARG A 654 -17.12 30.92 4.17
C ARG A 654 -18.63 31.05 4.31
N GLN A 655 -19.25 32.10 3.76
CA GLN A 655 -20.71 32.15 3.67
C GLN A 655 -21.19 31.44 2.40
N PRO A 656 -21.98 30.34 2.50
CA PRO A 656 -22.64 29.78 1.33
C PRO A 656 -23.67 30.79 0.80
N PRO A 657 -23.88 30.87 -0.54
CA PRO A 657 -24.86 31.79 -1.10
C PRO A 657 -26.26 31.47 -0.54
N ALA A 658 -26.91 32.48 0.02
CA ALA A 658 -28.25 32.36 0.55
C ALA A 658 -29.26 32.04 -0.57
N GLY A 659 -29.86 30.85 -0.48
CA GLY A 659 -31.24 30.60 -0.90
C GLY A 659 -31.51 30.38 -2.38
N LEU A 660 -31.31 29.15 -2.86
CA LEU A 660 -32.22 28.54 -3.84
C LEU A 660 -32.75 27.22 -3.25
N SER A 661 -33.94 27.30 -2.65
CA SER A 661 -34.69 26.13 -2.18
C SER A 661 -35.17 25.33 -3.40
N LEU A 662 -34.56 24.16 -3.62
CA LEU A 662 -35.09 23.14 -4.52
C LEU A 662 -36.11 22.31 -3.73
N GLY A 663 -37.36 22.37 -4.18
CA GLY A 663 -38.49 21.64 -3.59
C GLY A 663 -38.28 20.13 -3.61
N GLN A 664 -38.73 19.48 -2.54
CA GLN A 664 -38.84 18.02 -2.45
C GLN A 664 -39.86 17.49 -3.48
N PRO A 665 -39.61 16.34 -4.13
CA PRO A 665 -40.65 15.61 -4.82
C PRO A 665 -41.45 14.78 -3.82
N GLN A 666 -42.78 14.95 -3.84
CA GLN A 666 -43.72 13.96 -3.32
C GLN A 666 -43.96 12.87 -4.38
N ALA A 667 -44.22 11.66 -3.86
CA ALA A 667 -44.53 10.38 -4.51
C ALA A 667 -43.33 9.48 -4.86
#